data_AF-A0A8H7FGK9-F1
#
_entry.id   AF-A0A8H7FGK9-F1
#
_cell.length_a   1.000
_cell.length_b   1.000
_cell.length_c   1.000
_cell.angle_alpha   90.00
_cell.angle_beta   90.00
_cell.angle_gamma   90.00
#
_symmetry.space_group_name_H-M   'P 1'
#
loop_
_entity.id
_entity.type
_entity.pdbx_description
1 polymer ?
#
loop_
_entity_poly.entity_id
_entity_poly.type
_entity_poly.pdbx_seq_one_letter_code
_entity_poly.pdbx_strand_id
1 'polypeptide(L)'
;MFALKSYLGLLLAGAGVQALSSTLTQITANVGPNPNGVLLYQYKPTKLANPPPLIIAMHQCTGTAQGYFQGTSLATLADTHGYIVVYPQAPRSGTCWDVATNATLTHNAGGDSLGIASVVRYAIANWGVDATRVYATGTSSGAMMTSVLMGAYPDIFSAGSLYSGVAYGCFEGPSAWNSQCADGDLIQTPQQWGDLVRSGYPGYTGPRPKVQFWHGTADTTLYPQNFQEEIKQWTNVFGVSQTPTATSTNDPLPGYTRTSYGPNVQGILAQGVGHTVPEQETDTLNWFGLSNLTPGGGSGTTSTPSTSHTSTSTSSSPGTSGTPTGPGTVAEYGQCGGIGWTGGTVCVSPYVCKVGNAYYWAQKPSSQLHPATFPNLLKHHSSIRMSTQTATQAARGNGKRGRGGPRGRGGNRGKGSGPQVASPPDARAAVAATAVNADEKTKALSEAQASGATTADDAEVCWICAEPFKFYSVSDCDHRTCHICALRLRALYKKTDCTFCKTPQPTVIFTTSPDAEFLSYTPDSIPYKDSKLGIFFETQAMMEETLILLRFNCPDSSCDYIGAGWGDLKLHVRGVHGKMLCDVCIRFKKVFSHEHALYAPNVLPLHLPSMPHRSQKSMPKEQIEGGVHPLCQFCRECFFSDDELYSHMRERHEECFVCKRNEVRDQYFKDYEHL
;
A
#
# COMPACT_ATOMS: atom_id res chain seq x y z
N MET A 1 34.35 -6.26 66.39
CA MET A 1 34.80 -4.85 66.29
C MET A 1 35.62 -4.71 65.02
N PHE A 2 35.24 -3.74 64.17
CA PHE A 2 35.94 -3.19 62.99
C PHE A 2 36.31 -4.17 61.85
N ALA A 3 35.60 -4.17 60.72
CA ALA A 3 35.60 -3.19 59.61
C ALA A 3 36.46 -3.71 58.45
N LEU A 4 35.81 -4.24 57.39
CA LEU A 4 36.45 -4.46 56.09
C LEU A 4 35.98 -3.40 55.11
N LYS A 5 36.94 -2.65 54.57
CA LYS A 5 36.78 -1.51 53.68
C LYS A 5 36.28 -1.93 52.30
N SER A 6 35.31 -1.17 51.80
CA SER A 6 34.86 -1.08 50.42
C SER A 6 35.95 -0.50 49.51
N TYR A 7 36.05 -1.00 48.27
CA TYR A 7 36.34 -0.21 47.06
C TYR A 7 35.86 -1.01 45.83
N LEU A 8 34.64 -0.72 45.37
CA LEU A 8 34.21 -0.99 44.01
C LEU A 8 33.74 0.35 43.43
N GLY A 9 34.64 1.02 42.71
CA GLY A 9 34.31 2.19 41.91
C GLY A 9 33.88 1.74 40.53
N LEU A 10 32.58 1.68 40.29
CA LEU A 10 32.03 1.67 38.94
C LEU A 10 31.37 3.04 38.72
N LEU A 11 31.99 3.86 37.88
CA LEU A 11 31.39 5.06 37.32
C LEU A 11 30.19 4.64 36.45
N LEU A 12 28.98 4.79 36.97
CA LEU A 12 27.79 4.89 36.12
C LEU A 12 27.81 6.27 35.46
N ALA A 13 28.27 6.32 34.20
CA ALA A 13 27.89 7.40 33.31
C ALA A 13 26.40 7.22 32.97
N GLY A 14 25.54 7.97 33.64
CA GLY A 14 24.13 8.07 33.26
C GLY A 14 24.03 8.74 31.90
N ALA A 15 23.66 7.99 30.86
CA ALA A 15 23.17 8.57 29.63
C ALA A 15 21.82 9.24 29.95
N GLY A 16 21.85 10.55 30.21
CA GLY A 16 20.63 11.33 30.34
C GLY A 16 19.88 11.29 29.01
N VAL A 17 18.61 10.86 29.03
CA VAL A 17 17.71 11.03 27.89
C VAL A 17 17.55 12.53 27.69
N GLN A 18 18.20 13.07 26.66
CA GLN A 18 18.02 14.47 26.28
C GLN A 18 16.65 14.60 25.63
N ALA A 19 15.82 15.50 26.17
CA ALA A 19 14.59 15.89 25.51
C ALA A 19 14.91 16.50 24.14
N LEU A 20 14.10 16.17 23.12
CA LEU A 20 14.23 16.75 21.79
C LEU A 20 14.19 18.28 21.85
N SER A 21 15.06 18.93 21.09
CA SER A 21 15.21 20.39 21.16
C SER A 21 14.07 21.15 20.46
N SER A 22 13.28 20.46 19.63
CA SER A 22 12.18 21.02 18.86
C SER A 22 10.99 20.07 18.80
N THR A 23 9.93 20.46 18.10
CA THR A 23 8.76 19.62 17.87
C THR A 23 8.59 19.31 16.39
N LEU A 24 7.96 18.17 16.10
CA LEU A 24 7.53 17.86 14.73
C LEU A 24 6.42 18.85 14.35
N THR A 25 6.60 19.57 13.24
CA THR A 25 5.66 20.60 12.78
C THR A 25 5.22 20.31 11.37
N GLN A 26 3.93 20.44 11.09
CA GLN A 26 3.42 20.33 9.73
C GLN A 26 3.84 21.54 8.90
N ILE A 27 4.31 21.29 7.68
CA ILE A 27 4.62 22.32 6.71
C ILE A 27 3.31 22.69 6.00
N THR A 28 2.81 23.89 6.28
CA THR A 28 1.60 24.45 5.67
C THR A 28 1.90 25.43 4.54
N ALA A 29 3.19 25.75 4.33
CA ALA A 29 3.63 26.59 3.23
C ALA A 29 3.45 25.90 1.87
N ASN A 30 3.27 26.70 0.81
CA ASN A 30 3.27 26.18 -0.55
C ASN A 30 4.71 25.78 -0.95
N VAL A 31 4.97 24.47 -0.97
CA VAL A 31 6.29 23.89 -1.30
C VAL A 31 6.50 23.68 -2.80
N GLY A 32 5.52 24.00 -3.65
CA GLY A 32 5.51 23.68 -5.07
C GLY A 32 4.56 22.53 -5.43
N PRO A 33 4.70 21.93 -6.62
CA PRO A 33 3.81 20.86 -7.09
C PRO A 33 3.73 19.69 -6.11
N ASN A 34 2.51 19.39 -5.65
CA ASN A 34 2.20 18.27 -4.77
C ASN A 34 0.84 17.66 -5.17
N PRO A 35 0.75 17.02 -6.35
CA PRO A 35 -0.53 16.66 -6.97
C PRO A 35 -1.33 15.64 -6.15
N ASN A 36 -0.66 14.74 -5.42
CA ASN A 36 -1.30 13.75 -4.56
C ASN A 36 -1.58 14.27 -3.14
N GLY A 37 -1.19 15.50 -2.81
CA GLY A 37 -1.43 16.08 -1.49
C GLY A 37 -0.67 15.38 -0.36
N VAL A 38 0.57 14.95 -0.62
CA VAL A 38 1.47 14.40 0.41
C VAL A 38 1.55 15.40 1.56
N LEU A 39 1.18 14.99 2.78
CA LEU A 39 1.35 15.87 3.94
C LEU A 39 2.81 15.84 4.36
N LEU A 40 3.36 17.00 4.74
CA LEU A 40 4.79 17.13 4.97
C LEU A 40 5.03 17.66 6.37
N TYR A 41 5.88 16.99 7.14
CA TYR A 41 6.23 17.38 8.49
C TYR A 41 7.74 17.59 8.58
N GLN A 42 8.18 18.61 9.31
CA GLN A 42 9.60 18.89 9.53
C GLN A 42 9.95 18.75 11.01
N TYR A 43 11.15 18.24 11.27
CA TYR A 43 11.87 18.42 12.51
C TYR A 43 13.13 19.24 12.24
N LYS A 44 13.23 20.40 12.88
CA LYS A 44 14.39 21.28 12.80
C LYS A 44 15.00 21.42 14.19
N PRO A 45 16.20 20.88 14.44
CA PRO A 45 16.87 21.05 15.73
C PRO A 45 17.20 22.53 15.96
N THR A 46 17.27 22.94 17.21
CA THR A 46 17.58 24.33 17.59
C THR A 46 18.99 24.77 17.18
N LYS A 47 19.92 23.82 17.04
CA LYS A 47 21.28 24.04 16.57
C LYS A 47 21.49 23.32 15.24
N LEU A 48 21.59 24.08 14.16
CA LEU A 48 21.85 23.56 12.82
C LEU A 48 23.35 23.58 12.50
N ALA A 49 23.78 22.61 11.71
CA ALA A 49 25.01 22.74 10.93
C ALA A 49 24.83 23.84 9.89
N ASN A 50 25.93 24.41 9.38
CA ASN A 50 25.86 25.50 8.41
C ASN A 50 26.78 25.26 7.20
N PRO A 51 26.24 25.03 5.99
CA PRO A 51 24.81 24.82 5.70
C PRO A 51 24.30 23.47 6.28
N PRO A 52 23.01 23.33 6.64
CA PRO A 52 22.48 22.08 7.16
C PRO A 52 22.19 21.04 6.06
N PRO A 53 22.55 19.77 6.25
CA PRO A 53 22.02 18.68 5.44
C PRO A 53 20.52 18.45 5.65
N LEU A 54 19.90 17.72 4.74
CA LEU A 54 18.50 17.31 4.82
C LEU A 54 18.35 15.79 4.67
N ILE A 55 17.57 15.17 5.56
CA ILE A 55 17.15 13.77 5.43
C ILE A 55 15.64 13.72 5.23
N ILE A 56 15.19 13.01 4.20
CA ILE A 56 13.81 12.61 4.01
C ILE A 56 13.61 11.23 4.63
N ALA A 57 12.75 11.11 5.65
CA ALA A 57 12.53 9.89 6.42
C ALA A 57 11.10 9.37 6.21
N MET A 58 10.96 8.22 5.55
CA MET A 58 9.67 7.74 5.03
C MET A 58 9.19 6.47 5.74
N HIS A 59 7.95 6.56 6.23
CA HIS A 59 7.29 5.46 6.94
C HIS A 59 6.85 4.32 6.01
N GLN A 60 6.66 3.15 6.61
CA GLN A 60 6.04 1.96 6.05
C GLN A 60 4.53 2.13 5.81
N CYS A 61 3.91 1.18 5.08
CA CYS A 61 2.44 1.05 5.03
C CYS A 61 1.86 0.99 6.45
N THR A 62 0.63 1.49 6.63
CA THR A 62 -0.10 1.70 7.89
C THR A 62 0.58 2.62 8.91
N GLY A 63 1.82 3.05 8.62
CA GLY A 63 2.56 4.02 9.40
C GLY A 63 2.09 5.46 9.18
N THR A 64 2.68 6.36 9.95
CA THR A 64 2.46 7.80 9.85
C THR A 64 3.77 8.56 10.02
N ALA A 65 3.83 9.81 9.54
CA ALA A 65 4.96 10.71 9.78
C ALA A 65 5.27 10.86 11.27
N GLN A 66 4.22 11.03 12.10
CA GLN A 66 4.36 11.11 13.56
C GLN A 66 4.90 9.80 14.16
N GLY A 67 4.38 8.65 13.71
CA GLY A 67 4.83 7.35 14.18
C GLY A 67 6.29 7.08 13.83
N TYR A 68 6.72 7.44 12.62
CA TYR A 68 8.11 7.25 12.17
C TYR A 68 9.07 8.23 12.85
N PHE A 69 8.63 9.46 13.11
CA PHE A 69 9.35 10.41 13.94
C PHE A 69 9.59 9.90 15.38
N GLN A 70 8.60 9.24 15.98
CA GLN A 70 8.71 8.67 17.34
C GLN A 70 9.45 7.33 17.37
N GLY A 71 9.35 6.54 16.29
CA GLY A 71 9.89 5.20 16.20
C GLY A 71 11.35 5.13 15.73
N THR A 72 11.94 6.25 15.32
CA THR A 72 13.34 6.34 14.86
C THR A 72 14.15 7.30 15.73
N SER A 73 15.46 7.10 15.77
CA SER A 73 16.39 7.98 16.48
C SER A 73 16.83 9.19 15.63
N LEU A 74 16.29 9.36 14.43
CA LEU A 74 16.72 10.37 13.46
C LEU A 74 16.58 11.80 14.00
N ALA A 75 15.52 12.11 14.75
CA ALA A 75 15.32 13.44 15.35
C ALA A 75 16.28 13.71 16.51
N THR A 76 16.53 12.71 17.35
CA THR A 76 17.51 12.80 18.45
C THR A 76 18.92 13.00 17.90
N LEU A 77 19.27 12.25 16.87
CA LEU A 77 20.56 12.40 16.18
C LEU A 77 20.65 13.75 15.43
N ALA A 78 19.52 14.31 14.95
CA ALA A 78 19.49 15.64 14.36
C ALA A 78 19.89 16.72 15.37
N ASP A 79 19.50 16.60 16.65
CA ASP A 79 19.96 17.52 17.71
C ASP A 79 21.48 17.45 17.95
N THR A 80 22.09 16.29 17.69
CA THR A 80 23.52 16.05 17.88
C THR A 80 24.34 16.50 16.68
N HIS A 81 23.83 16.29 15.46
CA HIS A 81 24.57 16.51 14.22
C HIS A 81 24.16 17.78 13.48
N GLY A 82 22.97 18.33 13.73
CA GLY A 82 22.52 19.60 13.15
C GLY A 82 22.00 19.50 11.72
N TYR A 83 21.56 18.34 11.25
CA TYR A 83 20.79 18.20 10.01
C TYR A 83 19.29 18.42 10.24
N ILE A 84 18.56 18.69 9.17
CA ILE A 84 17.08 18.78 9.18
C ILE A 84 16.51 17.43 8.78
N VAL A 85 15.37 17.05 9.37
CA VAL A 85 14.60 15.88 8.93
C VAL A 85 13.23 16.31 8.45
N VAL A 86 12.81 15.82 7.29
CA VAL A 86 11.42 15.90 6.85
C VAL A 86 10.84 14.50 6.87
N TYR A 87 9.65 14.39 7.44
CA TYR A 87 8.83 13.18 7.54
C TYR A 87 7.58 13.37 6.66
N PRO A 88 7.62 12.96 5.39
CA PRO A 88 6.44 12.93 4.55
C PRO A 88 5.42 11.92 5.05
N GLN A 89 4.15 12.18 4.80
CA GLN A 89 3.01 11.32 5.11
C GLN A 89 2.29 10.95 3.81
N ALA A 90 2.27 9.65 3.51
CA ALA A 90 1.58 9.14 2.34
C ALA A 90 0.07 9.50 2.41
N PRO A 91 -0.52 10.03 1.32
CA PRO A 91 -1.85 10.65 1.34
C PRO A 91 -3.02 9.66 1.21
N ARG A 92 -2.72 8.37 0.99
CA ARG A 92 -3.69 7.34 0.63
C ARG A 92 -4.06 6.41 1.78
N SER A 93 -5.22 5.76 1.66
CA SER A 93 -5.70 4.77 2.63
C SER A 93 -4.71 3.61 2.77
N GLY A 94 -4.48 3.14 4.00
CA GLY A 94 -3.41 2.18 4.31
C GLY A 94 -1.99 2.76 4.25
N THR A 95 -1.85 4.06 3.94
CA THR A 95 -0.62 4.87 4.04
C THR A 95 0.64 4.24 3.41
N CYS A 96 0.49 3.39 2.40
CA CYS A 96 1.60 2.99 1.54
C CYS A 96 2.00 4.15 0.62
N TRP A 97 3.23 4.17 0.10
CA TRP A 97 3.75 5.14 -0.87
C TRP A 97 3.53 4.73 -2.30
N ASP A 98 3.09 5.63 -3.17
CA ASP A 98 2.94 5.33 -4.59
C ASP A 98 4.31 5.04 -5.21
N VAL A 99 4.54 3.78 -5.56
CA VAL A 99 5.77 3.27 -6.18
C VAL A 99 5.48 2.46 -7.45
N ALA A 100 4.24 2.54 -7.95
CA ALA A 100 3.75 1.71 -9.05
C ALA A 100 3.43 2.55 -10.30
N THR A 101 2.91 3.76 -10.12
CA THR A 101 2.41 4.56 -11.25
C THR A 101 3.54 5.17 -12.08
N ASN A 102 3.31 5.40 -13.37
CA ASN A 102 4.25 6.16 -14.18
C ASN A 102 4.46 7.59 -13.64
N ALA A 103 3.46 8.18 -12.98
CA ALA A 103 3.54 9.51 -12.40
C ALA A 103 4.61 9.59 -11.30
N THR A 104 4.67 8.58 -10.41
CA THR A 104 5.67 8.52 -9.33
C THR A 104 7.04 8.03 -9.83
N LEU A 105 7.06 7.15 -10.83
CA LEU A 105 8.26 6.52 -11.42
C LEU A 105 8.87 7.36 -12.56
N THR A 106 8.47 8.61 -12.76
CA THR A 106 9.08 9.47 -13.78
C THR A 106 9.34 10.86 -13.22
N HIS A 107 10.54 11.37 -13.49
CA HIS A 107 11.01 12.67 -13.05
C HIS A 107 9.99 13.79 -13.38
N ASN A 108 9.52 14.47 -12.34
CA ASN A 108 8.52 15.55 -12.42
C ASN A 108 7.19 15.18 -13.11
N ALA A 109 6.85 13.90 -13.26
CA ALA A 109 5.59 13.49 -13.90
C ALA A 109 4.38 13.49 -12.96
N GLY A 110 4.60 13.59 -11.65
CA GLY A 110 3.54 13.65 -10.64
C GLY A 110 3.78 12.70 -9.47
N GLY A 111 2.71 12.13 -8.94
CA GLY A 111 2.77 11.12 -7.89
C GLY A 111 3.24 11.66 -6.53
N ASP A 112 3.47 10.72 -5.61
CA ASP A 112 3.98 11.03 -4.27
C ASP A 112 5.43 11.53 -4.34
N SER A 113 6.23 10.99 -5.27
CA SER A 113 7.64 11.33 -5.44
C SER A 113 7.86 12.80 -5.81
N LEU A 114 6.97 13.42 -6.62
CA LEU A 114 7.03 14.85 -6.92
C LEU A 114 6.73 15.72 -5.69
N GLY A 115 5.75 15.33 -4.86
CA GLY A 115 5.47 16.04 -3.62
C GLY A 115 6.69 16.08 -2.68
N ILE A 116 7.40 14.96 -2.59
CA ILE A 116 8.65 14.84 -1.82
C ILE A 116 9.78 15.66 -2.45
N ALA A 117 9.98 15.59 -3.76
CA ALA A 117 10.98 16.40 -4.45
C ALA A 117 10.72 17.92 -4.28
N SER A 118 9.45 18.33 -4.27
CA SER A 118 9.04 19.72 -4.05
C SER A 118 9.44 20.24 -2.67
N VAL A 119 9.24 19.46 -1.59
CA VAL A 119 9.66 19.90 -0.26
C VAL A 119 11.18 20.00 -0.12
N VAL A 120 11.95 19.16 -0.81
CA VAL A 120 13.40 19.27 -0.84
C VAL A 120 13.83 20.57 -1.52
N ARG A 121 13.29 20.86 -2.71
CA ARG A 121 13.58 22.10 -3.44
C ARG A 121 13.20 23.32 -2.61
N TYR A 122 12.06 23.27 -1.93
CA TYR A 122 11.63 24.30 -0.99
C TYR A 122 12.61 24.47 0.18
N ALA A 123 13.08 23.38 0.78
CA ALA A 123 14.03 23.42 1.89
C ALA A 123 15.39 24.01 1.48
N ILE A 124 15.90 23.67 0.29
CA ILE A 124 17.11 24.27 -0.29
C ILE A 124 16.93 25.77 -0.45
N ALA A 125 15.83 26.20 -1.07
CA ALA A 125 15.59 27.61 -1.37
C ALA A 125 15.32 28.46 -0.11
N ASN A 126 14.68 27.90 0.92
CA ASN A 126 14.12 28.69 2.02
C ASN A 126 14.72 28.41 3.39
N TRP A 127 15.38 27.27 3.60
CA TRP A 127 15.96 26.88 4.90
C TRP A 127 17.49 26.84 4.90
N GLY A 128 18.13 27.22 3.78
CA GLY A 128 19.58 27.19 3.63
C GLY A 128 20.15 25.78 3.54
N VAL A 129 19.33 24.77 3.23
CA VAL A 129 19.78 23.37 3.09
C VAL A 129 20.86 23.29 2.02
N ASP A 130 21.93 22.55 2.33
CA ASP A 130 22.99 22.25 1.39
C ASP A 130 22.47 21.32 0.29
N ALA A 131 22.35 21.83 -0.93
CA ALA A 131 21.86 21.08 -2.09
C ALA A 131 22.73 19.86 -2.44
N THR A 132 23.99 19.80 -1.94
CA THR A 132 24.88 18.65 -2.14
C THR A 132 24.79 17.59 -1.03
N ARG A 133 24.01 17.85 0.03
CA ARG A 133 23.85 16.97 1.20
C ARG A 133 22.37 16.73 1.51
N VAL A 134 21.66 16.20 0.52
CA VAL A 134 20.28 15.74 0.65
C VAL A 134 20.24 14.22 0.57
N TYR A 135 19.55 13.59 1.50
CA TYR A 135 19.50 12.14 1.65
C TYR A 135 18.06 11.65 1.84
N ALA A 136 17.83 10.37 1.57
CA ALA A 136 16.56 9.73 1.82
C ALA A 136 16.75 8.38 2.52
N THR A 137 15.88 8.07 3.48
CA THR A 137 15.79 6.77 4.11
C THR A 137 14.34 6.39 4.35
N GLY A 138 14.07 5.10 4.44
CA GLY A 138 12.75 4.63 4.79
C GLY A 138 12.69 3.12 4.97
N THR A 139 11.56 2.68 5.52
CA THR A 139 11.31 1.27 5.84
C THR A 139 10.14 0.73 5.02
N SER A 140 10.22 -0.51 4.52
CA SER A 140 9.15 -1.18 3.76
C SER A 140 8.72 -0.34 2.55
N SER A 141 7.45 0.05 2.44
CA SER A 141 6.98 0.97 1.40
C SER A 141 7.76 2.29 1.35
N GLY A 142 8.28 2.78 2.48
CA GLY A 142 9.19 3.94 2.52
C GLY A 142 10.58 3.64 1.95
N ALA A 143 11.07 2.40 2.08
CA ALA A 143 12.28 1.94 1.40
C ALA A 143 12.05 1.87 -0.10
N MET A 144 10.91 1.34 -0.55
CA MET A 144 10.52 1.36 -1.97
C MET A 144 10.48 2.78 -2.53
N MET A 145 9.86 3.73 -1.81
CA MET A 145 9.84 5.14 -2.22
C MET A 145 11.25 5.74 -2.22
N THR A 146 12.12 5.37 -1.28
CA THR A 146 13.54 5.76 -1.32
C THR A 146 14.17 5.30 -2.63
N SER A 147 13.94 4.05 -3.06
CA SER A 147 14.38 3.53 -4.36
C SER A 147 13.87 4.39 -5.52
N VAL A 148 12.57 4.73 -5.51
CA VAL A 148 11.94 5.64 -6.49
C VAL A 148 12.65 7.00 -6.54
N LEU A 149 12.91 7.62 -5.39
CA LEU A 149 13.60 8.91 -5.34
C LEU A 149 15.03 8.82 -5.90
N MET A 150 15.75 7.73 -5.64
CA MET A 150 17.11 7.56 -6.16
C MET A 150 17.13 7.40 -7.70
N GLY A 151 16.09 6.80 -8.27
CA GLY A 151 15.98 6.59 -9.71
C GLY A 151 15.40 7.79 -10.48
N ALA A 152 14.30 8.37 -9.98
CA ALA A 152 13.56 9.43 -10.64
C ALA A 152 14.08 10.85 -10.31
N TYR A 153 14.77 11.05 -9.18
CA TYR A 153 15.32 12.36 -8.78
C TYR A 153 16.83 12.30 -8.44
N PRO A 154 17.66 11.72 -9.33
CA PRO A 154 19.10 11.60 -9.10
C PRO A 154 19.84 12.95 -9.07
N ASP A 155 19.21 14.02 -9.55
CA ASP A 155 19.68 15.39 -9.53
C ASP A 155 19.50 16.08 -8.16
N ILE A 156 18.72 15.49 -7.26
CA ILE A 156 18.36 16.06 -5.95
C ILE A 156 19.08 15.36 -4.80
N PHE A 157 19.22 14.04 -4.86
CA PHE A 157 19.70 13.23 -3.74
C PHE A 157 21.16 12.81 -3.91
N SER A 158 21.90 12.78 -2.80
CA SER A 158 23.29 12.36 -2.75
C SER A 158 23.46 10.91 -2.30
N ALA A 159 22.57 10.41 -1.42
CA ALA A 159 22.54 8.99 -1.04
C ALA A 159 21.17 8.54 -0.52
N GLY A 160 20.92 7.23 -0.59
CA GLY A 160 19.76 6.55 -0.02
C GLY A 160 20.14 5.37 0.88
N SER A 161 19.37 5.13 1.93
CA SER A 161 19.43 3.92 2.78
C SER A 161 18.04 3.28 2.84
N LEU A 162 17.93 2.00 2.47
CA LEU A 162 16.65 1.34 2.19
C LEU A 162 16.47 0.13 3.12
N TYR A 163 15.49 0.19 4.03
CA TYR A 163 15.22 -0.89 4.98
C TYR A 163 14.06 -1.79 4.55
N SER A 164 14.37 -3.02 4.13
CA SER A 164 13.45 -4.00 3.57
C SER A 164 12.67 -3.43 2.39
N GLY A 165 13.37 -3.11 1.30
CA GLY A 165 12.83 -2.49 0.09
C GLY A 165 12.68 -3.43 -1.10
N VAL A 166 12.53 -2.84 -2.29
CA VAL A 166 12.57 -3.52 -3.59
C VAL A 166 13.27 -2.63 -4.61
N ALA A 167 13.72 -3.26 -5.70
CA ALA A 167 14.32 -2.54 -6.84
C ALA A 167 13.35 -1.50 -7.42
N TYR A 168 13.90 -0.39 -7.93
CA TYR A 168 13.15 0.64 -8.65
C TYR A 168 12.34 0.01 -9.79
N GLY A 169 11.06 0.37 -9.89
CA GLY A 169 10.16 -0.16 -10.92
C GLY A 169 9.70 -1.60 -10.68
N CYS A 170 10.12 -2.26 -9.60
CA CYS A 170 9.68 -3.63 -9.32
C CYS A 170 8.18 -3.71 -9.04
N PHE A 171 7.60 -2.67 -8.44
CA PHE A 171 6.15 -2.53 -8.22
C PHE A 171 5.41 -1.85 -9.38
N GLU A 172 6.09 -1.55 -10.50
CA GLU A 172 5.44 -0.93 -11.67
C GLU A 172 4.23 -1.76 -12.11
N GLY A 173 3.11 -1.06 -12.33
CA GLY A 173 1.88 -1.70 -12.79
C GLY A 173 0.61 -0.96 -12.37
N PRO A 174 -0.57 -1.48 -12.79
CA PRO A 174 -1.86 -0.86 -12.50
C PRO A 174 -2.31 -1.03 -11.03
N SER A 175 -1.72 -1.99 -10.31
CA SER A 175 -2.08 -2.31 -8.93
C SER A 175 -1.12 -1.66 -7.94
N ALA A 176 -1.64 -1.21 -6.81
CA ALA A 176 -0.81 -0.68 -5.72
C ALA A 176 0.10 -1.74 -5.07
N TRP A 177 -0.27 -3.02 -5.20
CA TRP A 177 0.52 -4.17 -4.75
C TRP A 177 0.87 -5.06 -5.94
N ASN A 178 2.16 -5.38 -6.09
CA ASN A 178 2.66 -6.31 -7.09
C ASN A 178 3.19 -7.57 -6.40
N SER A 179 2.39 -8.64 -6.39
CA SER A 179 2.76 -9.89 -5.73
C SER A 179 3.99 -10.54 -6.35
N GLN A 180 4.16 -10.49 -7.68
CA GLN A 180 5.33 -11.09 -8.31
C GLN A 180 6.63 -10.45 -7.82
N CYS A 181 6.65 -9.13 -7.64
CA CYS A 181 7.78 -8.45 -7.01
C CYS A 181 7.88 -8.78 -5.51
N ALA A 182 6.79 -8.63 -4.76
CA ALA A 182 6.78 -8.86 -3.31
C ALA A 182 7.25 -10.27 -2.93
N ASP A 183 6.78 -11.29 -3.65
CA ASP A 183 7.12 -12.70 -3.44
C ASP A 183 8.55 -13.05 -3.91
N GLY A 184 9.25 -12.11 -4.54
CA GLY A 184 10.62 -12.28 -5.03
C GLY A 184 10.70 -13.05 -6.34
N ASP A 185 9.59 -13.20 -7.06
CA ASP A 185 9.50 -13.95 -8.31
C ASP A 185 9.83 -13.09 -9.55
N LEU A 186 9.85 -11.76 -9.41
CA LEU A 186 10.29 -10.85 -10.47
C LEU A 186 11.81 -10.77 -10.52
N ILE A 187 12.42 -11.77 -11.15
CA ILE A 187 13.88 -11.86 -11.31
C ILE A 187 14.25 -11.33 -12.69
N GLN A 188 15.05 -10.27 -12.73
CA GLN A 188 15.53 -9.68 -14.00
C GLN A 188 17.05 -9.70 -14.10
N THR A 189 17.55 -9.40 -15.30
CA THR A 189 18.97 -9.15 -15.53
C THR A 189 19.37 -7.78 -14.96
N PRO A 190 20.65 -7.58 -14.60
CA PRO A 190 21.16 -6.28 -14.17
C PRO A 190 20.87 -5.17 -15.18
N GLN A 191 20.95 -5.49 -16.48
CA GLN A 191 20.68 -4.53 -17.55
C GLN A 191 19.23 -4.06 -17.54
N GLN A 192 18.27 -4.99 -17.49
CA GLN A 192 16.84 -4.66 -17.44
C GLN A 192 16.52 -3.79 -16.22
N TRP A 193 17.04 -4.17 -15.05
CA TRP A 193 16.85 -3.37 -13.84
C TRP A 193 17.49 -1.98 -13.92
N GLY A 194 18.71 -1.88 -14.46
CA GLY A 194 19.38 -0.60 -14.62
C GLY A 194 18.71 0.30 -15.65
N ASP A 195 18.11 -0.27 -16.69
CA ASP A 195 17.35 0.46 -17.71
C ASP A 195 16.07 1.06 -17.13
N LEU A 196 15.39 0.37 -16.21
CA LEU A 196 14.26 0.93 -15.45
C LEU A 196 14.68 2.16 -14.61
N VAL A 197 15.84 2.11 -13.95
CA VAL A 197 16.35 3.30 -13.22
C VAL A 197 16.66 4.46 -14.18
N ARG A 198 17.20 4.15 -15.35
CA ARG A 198 17.52 5.17 -16.37
C ARG A 198 16.26 5.76 -17.03
N SER A 199 15.18 4.99 -17.16
CA SER A 199 13.90 5.49 -17.67
C SER A 199 13.18 6.43 -16.70
N GLY A 200 13.52 6.38 -15.41
CA GLY A 200 13.00 7.31 -14.39
C GLY A 200 13.34 8.77 -14.65
N TYR A 201 14.49 9.06 -15.27
CA TYR A 201 14.84 10.39 -15.76
C TYR A 201 15.57 10.29 -17.11
N PRO A 202 14.81 10.19 -18.23
CA PRO A 202 15.36 9.99 -19.55
C PRO A 202 16.33 11.12 -19.95
N GLY A 203 17.52 10.76 -20.41
CA GLY A 203 18.56 11.72 -20.82
C GLY A 203 19.44 12.25 -19.68
N TYR A 204 19.17 11.90 -18.42
CA TYR A 204 20.02 12.31 -17.31
C TYR A 204 21.39 11.61 -17.35
N THR A 205 22.45 12.41 -17.42
CA THR A 205 23.87 11.97 -17.49
C THR A 205 24.70 12.44 -16.30
N GLY A 206 24.07 13.08 -15.31
CA GLY A 206 24.72 13.56 -14.09
C GLY A 206 25.05 12.44 -13.09
N PRO A 207 25.62 12.80 -11.92
CA PRO A 207 25.90 11.85 -10.85
C PRO A 207 24.62 11.22 -10.32
N ARG A 208 24.71 9.99 -9.82
CA ARG A 208 23.59 9.28 -9.20
C ARG A 208 23.84 9.06 -7.71
N PRO A 209 22.78 9.05 -6.87
CA PRO A 209 22.94 8.87 -5.44
C PRO A 209 23.49 7.49 -5.12
N LYS A 210 24.42 7.40 -4.17
CA LYS A 210 24.87 6.09 -3.67
C LYS A 210 23.81 5.42 -2.80
N VAL A 211 23.75 4.10 -2.82
CA VAL A 211 22.66 3.32 -2.20
C VAL A 211 23.17 2.27 -1.22
N GLN A 212 22.48 2.17 -0.09
CA GLN A 212 22.68 1.14 0.94
C GLN A 212 21.37 0.37 1.12
N PHE A 213 21.40 -0.95 0.94
CA PHE A 213 20.24 -1.83 1.11
C PHE A 213 20.35 -2.62 2.40
N TRP A 214 19.25 -2.75 3.13
CA TRP A 214 19.12 -3.59 4.30
C TRP A 214 17.97 -4.56 4.07
N HIS A 215 18.19 -5.86 4.25
CA HIS A 215 17.10 -6.83 4.09
C HIS A 215 17.23 -8.00 5.06
N GLY A 216 16.09 -8.53 5.50
CA GLY A 216 16.03 -9.67 6.41
C GLY A 216 15.96 -10.98 5.65
N THR A 217 16.70 -12.02 6.07
CA THR A 217 16.61 -13.33 5.41
C THR A 217 15.32 -14.09 5.71
N ALA A 218 14.53 -13.62 6.68
CA ALA A 218 13.24 -14.20 7.07
C ALA A 218 12.07 -13.25 6.74
N ASP A 219 12.29 -12.26 5.87
CA ASP A 219 11.24 -11.37 5.39
C ASP A 219 10.22 -12.15 4.55
N THR A 220 8.96 -12.12 4.96
CA THR A 220 7.84 -12.80 4.28
C THR A 220 6.81 -11.83 3.73
N THR A 221 7.14 -10.54 3.69
CA THR A 221 6.32 -9.49 3.06
C THR A 221 6.95 -9.06 1.75
N LEU A 222 8.25 -8.78 1.78
CA LEU A 222 9.07 -8.56 0.60
C LEU A 222 10.20 -9.58 0.66
N TYR A 223 10.04 -10.67 -0.08
CA TYR A 223 10.89 -11.83 0.09
C TYR A 223 12.36 -11.52 -0.20
N PRO A 224 13.31 -12.25 0.41
CA PRO A 224 14.73 -11.87 0.41
C PRO A 224 15.39 -11.85 -0.98
N GLN A 225 14.75 -12.40 -2.01
CA GLN A 225 15.22 -12.28 -3.39
C GLN A 225 15.27 -10.81 -3.84
N ASN A 226 14.39 -9.95 -3.34
CA ASN A 226 14.37 -8.52 -3.66
C ASN A 226 15.70 -7.81 -3.35
N PHE A 227 16.38 -8.21 -2.26
CA PHE A 227 17.72 -7.70 -1.93
C PHE A 227 18.75 -7.97 -3.04
N GLN A 228 18.68 -9.14 -3.68
CA GLN A 228 19.56 -9.48 -4.79
C GLN A 228 19.20 -8.68 -6.05
N GLU A 229 17.91 -8.42 -6.28
CA GLU A 229 17.45 -7.59 -7.40
C GLU A 229 17.87 -6.13 -7.25
N GLU A 230 17.84 -5.57 -6.03
CA GLU A 230 18.38 -4.24 -5.72
C GLU A 230 19.90 -4.15 -6.01
N ILE A 231 20.67 -5.17 -5.59
CA ILE A 231 22.11 -5.23 -5.89
C ILE A 231 22.36 -5.31 -7.40
N LYS A 232 21.65 -6.18 -8.12
CA LYS A 232 21.75 -6.27 -9.59
C LYS A 232 21.48 -4.94 -10.26
N GLN A 233 20.40 -4.26 -9.85
CA GLN A 233 19.99 -2.99 -10.39
C GLN A 233 21.10 -1.96 -10.25
N TRP A 234 21.57 -1.75 -9.03
CA TRP A 234 22.45 -0.62 -8.75
C TRP A 234 23.91 -0.87 -9.11
N THR A 235 24.35 -2.13 -9.09
CA THR A 235 25.67 -2.47 -9.67
C THR A 235 25.72 -2.20 -11.17
N ASN A 236 24.63 -2.46 -11.92
CA ASN A 236 24.54 -2.07 -13.33
C ASN A 236 24.48 -0.54 -13.51
N VAL A 237 23.67 0.17 -12.72
CA VAL A 237 23.57 1.63 -12.78
C VAL A 237 24.93 2.32 -12.62
N PHE A 238 25.77 1.80 -11.71
CA PHE A 238 27.11 2.33 -11.48
C PHE A 238 28.22 1.68 -12.32
N GLY A 239 27.89 0.68 -13.15
CA GLY A 239 28.88 -0.03 -13.97
C GLY A 239 29.93 -0.78 -13.15
N VAL A 240 29.57 -1.27 -11.96
CA VAL A 240 30.46 -2.02 -11.05
C VAL A 240 30.13 -3.52 -11.06
N SER A 241 31.06 -4.33 -10.56
CA SER A 241 30.87 -5.78 -10.46
C SER A 241 29.78 -6.14 -9.45
N GLN A 242 29.02 -7.21 -9.73
CA GLN A 242 28.14 -7.89 -8.76
C GLN A 242 28.90 -8.81 -7.81
N THR A 243 30.22 -8.93 -7.94
CA THR A 243 31.06 -9.57 -6.92
C THR A 243 31.46 -8.51 -5.91
N PRO A 244 31.18 -8.69 -4.60
CA PRO A 244 31.59 -7.73 -3.59
C PRO A 244 33.11 -7.53 -3.60
N THR A 245 33.55 -6.29 -3.53
CA THR A 245 34.96 -5.93 -3.30
C THR A 245 35.35 -6.15 -1.84
N ALA A 246 34.38 -6.14 -0.93
CA ALA A 246 34.56 -6.46 0.48
C ALA A 246 33.30 -7.11 1.06
N THR A 247 33.49 -8.09 1.94
CA THR A 247 32.43 -8.74 2.72
C THR A 247 32.86 -8.80 4.17
N SER A 248 32.00 -8.32 5.06
CA SER A 248 32.20 -8.32 6.51
C SER A 248 31.02 -9.02 7.18
N THR A 249 31.32 -9.97 8.08
CA THR A 249 30.30 -10.69 8.85
C THR A 249 30.20 -10.12 10.26
N ASN A 250 29.00 -10.20 10.85
CA ASN A 250 28.65 -9.58 12.12
C ASN A 250 28.82 -8.05 12.12
N ASP A 251 28.46 -7.41 11.01
CA ASP A 251 28.60 -5.97 10.79
C ASP A 251 27.27 -5.41 10.24
N PRO A 252 26.63 -4.46 10.93
CA PRO A 252 27.07 -3.80 12.18
C PRO A 252 26.78 -4.61 13.46
N LEU A 253 25.98 -5.67 13.35
CA LEU A 253 25.50 -6.47 14.48
C LEU A 253 25.75 -7.96 14.25
N PRO A 254 25.79 -8.79 15.31
CA PRO A 254 25.85 -10.24 15.17
C PRO A 254 24.75 -10.77 14.24
N GLY A 255 25.12 -11.62 13.28
CA GLY A 255 24.21 -12.17 12.27
C GLY A 255 23.96 -11.28 11.06
N TYR A 256 24.56 -10.09 10.98
CA TYR A 256 24.46 -9.22 9.80
C TYR A 256 25.68 -9.40 8.90
N THR A 257 25.46 -9.46 7.58
CA THR A 257 26.56 -9.54 6.59
C THR A 257 26.53 -8.31 5.71
N ARG A 258 27.56 -7.47 5.80
CA ARG A 258 27.77 -6.31 4.93
C ARG A 258 28.58 -6.72 3.72
N THR A 259 28.11 -6.34 2.54
CA THR A 259 28.78 -6.50 1.24
C THR A 259 28.91 -5.14 0.59
N SER A 260 30.10 -4.81 0.08
CA SER A 260 30.36 -3.57 -0.64
C SER A 260 30.78 -3.89 -2.07
N TYR A 261 30.22 -3.19 -3.04
CA TYR A 261 30.48 -3.38 -4.48
C TYR A 261 31.25 -2.22 -5.10
N GLY A 262 31.84 -1.38 -4.25
CA GLY A 262 32.47 -0.11 -4.60
C GLY A 262 32.03 1.00 -3.65
N PRO A 263 32.31 2.27 -3.98
CA PRO A 263 31.96 3.41 -3.13
C PRO A 263 30.46 3.73 -3.11
N ASN A 264 29.70 3.23 -4.10
CA ASN A 264 28.33 3.68 -4.36
C ASN A 264 27.23 2.66 -4.08
N VAL A 265 27.58 1.39 -3.84
CA VAL A 265 26.60 0.31 -3.63
C VAL A 265 27.03 -0.58 -2.48
N GLN A 266 26.16 -0.70 -1.49
CA GLN A 266 26.35 -1.53 -0.32
C GLN A 266 25.07 -2.31 0.02
N GLY A 267 25.20 -3.57 0.41
CA GLY A 267 24.09 -4.40 0.88
C GLY A 267 24.39 -5.01 2.23
N ILE A 268 23.41 -4.98 3.13
CA ILE A 268 23.46 -5.58 4.47
C ILE A 268 22.33 -6.59 4.59
N LEU A 269 22.68 -7.86 4.72
CA LEU A 269 21.72 -8.95 4.88
C LEU A 269 21.68 -9.40 6.34
N ALA A 270 20.51 -9.31 6.96
CA ALA A 270 20.29 -9.59 8.37
C ALA A 270 19.73 -11.00 8.57
N GLN A 271 20.56 -11.92 9.07
CA GLN A 271 20.19 -13.32 9.24
C GLN A 271 19.08 -13.48 10.30
N GLY A 272 18.00 -14.16 9.92
CA GLY A 272 16.86 -14.46 10.79
C GLY A 272 15.93 -13.29 11.09
N VAL A 273 16.20 -12.12 10.53
CA VAL A 273 15.35 -10.92 10.69
C VAL A 273 14.22 -10.96 9.65
N GLY A 274 13.01 -10.62 10.10
CA GLY A 274 11.79 -10.60 9.28
C GLY A 274 11.50 -9.24 8.65
N HIS A 275 10.24 -8.99 8.31
CA HIS A 275 9.79 -7.68 7.87
C HIS A 275 9.52 -6.79 9.11
N THR A 276 10.33 -5.78 9.41
CA THR A 276 11.42 -5.17 8.63
C THR A 276 12.75 -5.30 9.37
N VAL A 277 13.87 -5.07 8.67
CA VAL A 277 15.14 -4.86 9.36
C VAL A 277 15.03 -3.62 10.25
N PRO A 278 15.30 -3.71 11.56
CA PRO A 278 15.29 -2.54 12.43
C PRO A 278 16.28 -1.48 11.94
N GLU A 279 15.85 -0.23 11.94
CA GLU A 279 16.68 0.91 11.57
C GLU A 279 18.03 0.89 12.33
N GLN A 280 19.10 1.23 11.61
CA GLN A 280 20.45 1.35 12.14
C GLN A 280 20.94 2.76 11.84
N GLU A 281 20.36 3.77 12.49
CA GLU A 281 20.48 5.18 12.08
C GLU A 281 21.93 5.67 12.12
N THR A 282 22.72 5.24 13.12
CA THR A 282 24.15 5.57 13.18
C THR A 282 24.90 5.05 11.95
N ASP A 283 24.55 3.86 11.46
CA ASP A 283 25.14 3.30 10.23
C ASP A 283 24.66 4.04 8.99
N THR A 284 23.37 4.37 8.92
CA THR A 284 22.80 5.21 7.87
C THR A 284 23.47 6.59 7.82
N LEU A 285 23.75 7.22 8.97
CA LEU A 285 24.50 8.48 9.03
C LEU A 285 25.96 8.31 8.59
N ASN A 286 26.60 7.18 8.91
CA ASN A 286 27.93 6.86 8.39
C ASN A 286 27.91 6.78 6.87
N TRP A 287 26.91 6.08 6.31
CA TRP A 287 26.71 5.97 4.86
C TRP A 287 26.49 7.36 4.23
N PHE A 288 25.70 8.22 4.84
CA PHE A 288 25.47 9.59 4.36
C PHE A 288 26.68 10.52 4.54
N GLY A 289 27.65 10.13 5.37
CA GLY A 289 28.82 10.95 5.70
C GLY A 289 28.52 12.02 6.75
N LEU A 290 27.54 11.78 7.62
CA LEU A 290 27.03 12.74 8.60
C LEU A 290 27.45 12.47 10.05
N SER A 291 28.09 11.34 10.34
CA SER A 291 28.39 10.94 11.73
C SER A 291 29.38 11.85 12.47
N ASN A 292 30.22 12.59 11.73
CA ASN A 292 31.14 13.57 12.30
C ASN A 292 30.63 15.02 12.15
N LEU A 293 29.38 15.21 11.68
CA LEU A 293 28.79 16.53 11.53
C LEU A 293 28.54 17.13 12.92
N THR A 294 28.88 18.41 13.07
CA THR A 294 28.70 19.17 14.32
C THR A 294 27.90 20.45 14.06
N PRO A 295 26.93 20.80 14.93
CA PRO A 295 26.18 22.05 14.83
C PRO A 295 27.11 23.27 14.92
N GLY A 296 26.88 24.29 14.08
CA GLY A 296 27.70 25.50 14.00
C GLY A 296 29.10 25.33 13.40
N GLY A 297 29.54 24.10 13.10
CA GLY A 297 30.78 23.86 12.37
C GLY A 297 30.59 24.12 10.87
N GLY A 298 31.30 25.12 10.33
CA GLY A 298 31.53 25.21 8.89
C GLY A 298 32.35 24.00 8.45
N SER A 299 31.99 23.39 7.30
CA SER A 299 32.66 22.21 6.76
C SER A 299 34.19 22.42 6.69
N GLY A 300 34.92 21.78 7.60
CA GLY A 300 36.37 21.80 7.65
C GLY A 300 36.95 20.71 6.75
N THR A 301 37.60 21.15 5.66
CA THR A 301 38.66 20.46 4.90
C THR A 301 38.35 19.11 4.25
N THR A 302 38.21 19.18 2.93
CA THR A 302 38.53 18.13 1.95
C THR A 302 39.93 17.54 2.22
N SER A 303 40.04 16.22 2.35
CA SER A 303 41.31 15.49 2.21
C SER A 303 41.26 14.66 0.92
N THR A 304 41.79 15.25 -0.15
CA THR A 304 42.10 14.55 -1.39
C THR A 304 43.41 13.78 -1.21
N PRO A 305 43.50 12.47 -1.52
CA PRO A 305 44.79 11.84 -1.76
C PRO A 305 45.30 12.25 -3.14
N SER A 306 46.45 12.92 -3.16
CA SER A 306 47.22 13.23 -4.36
C SER A 306 47.75 11.94 -5.00
N THR A 307 47.30 11.64 -6.22
CA THR A 307 48.06 10.80 -7.15
C THR A 307 48.37 11.60 -8.42
N SER A 308 49.65 11.88 -8.57
CA SER A 308 50.30 12.49 -9.72
C SER A 308 50.06 11.67 -10.99
N HIS A 309 49.39 12.24 -11.97
CA HIS A 309 49.38 11.71 -13.34
C HIS A 309 50.10 12.69 -14.27
N THR A 310 51.25 12.22 -14.72
CA THR A 310 52.07 12.75 -15.81
C THR A 310 51.23 12.96 -17.06
N SER A 311 51.27 14.20 -17.57
CA SER A 311 50.69 14.59 -18.85
C SER A 311 51.33 13.83 -20.00
N THR A 312 50.53 13.04 -20.73
CA THR A 312 50.89 12.56 -22.06
C THR A 312 49.81 13.03 -23.02
N SER A 313 50.20 13.92 -23.92
CA SER A 313 49.40 14.50 -24.99
C SER A 313 49.15 13.48 -26.10
N THR A 314 47.89 13.30 -26.49
CA THR A 314 47.54 12.80 -27.83
C THR A 314 46.38 13.61 -28.40
N SER A 315 46.67 14.25 -29.52
CA SER A 315 45.78 15.02 -30.38
C SER A 315 44.74 14.16 -31.09
N SER A 316 43.51 14.65 -31.18
CA SER A 316 42.59 14.33 -32.29
C SER A 316 41.77 15.57 -32.67
N SER A 317 41.71 15.83 -33.97
CA SER A 317 41.05 16.95 -34.65
C SER A 317 39.58 16.60 -35.00
N PRO A 318 38.78 17.57 -35.49
CA PRO A 318 37.34 17.67 -35.20
C PRO A 318 36.43 16.92 -36.18
N GLY A 319 35.29 16.43 -35.67
CA GLY A 319 34.18 15.87 -36.44
C GLY A 319 32.93 16.75 -36.40
N THR A 320 32.84 17.66 -37.37
CA THR A 320 31.66 18.19 -38.08
C THR A 320 30.38 18.61 -37.34
N SER A 321 30.10 19.91 -37.43
CA SER A 321 28.87 20.62 -37.05
C SER A 321 27.59 20.16 -37.77
N GLY A 322 26.47 20.38 -37.08
CA GLY A 322 25.12 20.25 -37.61
C GLY A 322 24.71 21.31 -38.63
N THR A 323 23.49 21.11 -39.15
CA THR A 323 22.79 22.02 -40.06
C THR A 323 22.01 23.06 -39.25
N PRO A 324 22.07 24.36 -39.59
CA PRO A 324 21.34 25.41 -38.88
C PRO A 324 19.88 25.47 -39.34
N THR A 325 18.93 25.40 -38.40
CA THR A 325 17.52 25.76 -38.62
C THR A 325 17.34 27.27 -38.45
N GLY A 326 16.63 27.90 -39.39
CA GLY A 326 16.42 29.34 -39.45
C GLY A 326 15.58 29.91 -38.29
N PRO A 327 15.57 31.25 -38.13
CA PRO A 327 14.84 31.90 -37.05
C PRO A 327 13.33 31.68 -37.23
N GLY A 328 12.74 30.86 -36.36
CA GLY A 328 11.31 30.55 -36.35
C GLY A 328 10.96 29.07 -36.56
N THR A 329 11.93 28.23 -36.97
CA THR A 329 11.74 26.78 -37.08
C THR A 329 12.15 26.03 -35.82
N VAL A 330 11.31 25.11 -35.36
CA VAL A 330 11.50 24.34 -34.11
C VAL A 330 12.08 22.96 -34.44
N ALA A 331 13.09 22.52 -33.71
CA ALA A 331 13.68 21.17 -33.84
C ALA A 331 12.66 20.06 -33.56
N GLU A 332 12.90 18.84 -34.03
CA GLU A 332 12.00 17.71 -33.85
C GLU A 332 11.56 17.54 -32.38
N TYR A 333 10.27 17.28 -32.18
CA TYR A 333 9.60 17.19 -30.86
C TYR A 333 9.64 18.45 -29.98
N GLY A 334 10.14 19.59 -30.47
CA GLY A 334 10.13 20.84 -29.73
C GLY A 334 8.75 21.50 -29.63
N GLN A 335 8.62 22.40 -28.65
CA GLN A 335 7.42 23.22 -28.45
C GLN A 335 7.26 24.21 -29.62
N CYS A 336 6.04 24.26 -30.16
CA CYS A 336 5.68 25.07 -31.32
C CYS A 336 4.51 26.03 -31.06
N GLY A 337 4.06 26.15 -29.80
CA GLY A 337 2.98 27.04 -29.38
C GLY A 337 2.54 26.86 -27.92
N GLY A 338 1.55 27.66 -27.50
CA GLY A 338 1.02 27.72 -26.13
C GLY A 338 0.93 29.16 -25.59
N ILE A 339 0.05 29.40 -24.62
CA ILE A 339 -0.08 30.70 -23.95
C ILE A 339 1.28 31.07 -23.31
N GLY A 340 1.83 32.21 -23.72
CA GLY A 340 3.13 32.71 -23.24
C GLY A 340 4.35 32.20 -24.03
N TRP A 341 4.18 31.36 -25.05
CA TRP A 341 5.28 30.90 -25.90
C TRP A 341 5.79 32.00 -26.84
N THR A 342 7.10 32.25 -26.82
CA THR A 342 7.79 33.25 -27.67
C THR A 342 8.81 32.64 -28.62
N GLY A 343 8.96 31.31 -28.63
CA GLY A 343 9.89 30.59 -29.51
C GLY A 343 9.30 30.31 -30.89
N GLY A 344 9.98 29.45 -31.67
CA GLY A 344 9.54 29.11 -33.03
C GLY A 344 8.14 28.50 -33.06
N THR A 345 7.39 28.75 -34.13
CA THR A 345 6.03 28.22 -34.33
C THR A 345 5.90 27.36 -35.58
N VAL A 346 6.98 27.29 -36.38
CA VAL A 346 7.02 26.50 -37.62
C VAL A 346 7.76 25.19 -37.35
N CYS A 347 7.08 24.07 -37.57
CA CYS A 347 7.63 22.74 -37.36
C CYS A 347 8.53 22.32 -38.53
N VAL A 348 9.59 21.56 -38.26
CA VAL A 348 10.40 20.95 -39.32
C VAL A 348 9.59 19.85 -40.02
N SER A 349 9.62 19.78 -41.35
CA SER A 349 8.94 18.70 -42.08
C SER A 349 9.53 17.34 -41.68
N PRO A 350 8.72 16.28 -41.45
CA PRO A 350 7.28 16.12 -41.71
C PRO A 350 6.38 16.34 -40.46
N TYR A 351 6.78 17.20 -39.52
CA TYR A 351 6.06 17.41 -38.27
C TYR A 351 5.03 18.54 -38.38
N VAL A 352 3.94 18.43 -37.63
CA VAL A 352 2.90 19.46 -37.50
C VAL A 352 2.75 19.85 -36.03
N CYS A 353 2.41 21.11 -35.77
CA CYS A 353 2.18 21.58 -34.41
C CYS A 353 0.82 21.12 -33.90
N LYS A 354 0.79 20.41 -32.78
CA LYS A 354 -0.46 19.95 -32.14
C LYS A 354 -0.63 20.60 -30.78
N VAL A 355 -1.83 21.11 -30.54
CA VAL A 355 -2.25 21.64 -29.23
C VAL A 355 -2.27 20.49 -28.23
N GLY A 356 -1.46 20.57 -27.17
CA GLY A 356 -1.48 19.64 -26.05
C GLY A 356 -2.39 20.16 -24.95
N ASN A 357 -2.09 21.34 -24.44
CA ASN A 357 -2.97 22.09 -23.54
C ASN A 357 -2.81 23.61 -23.79
N ALA A 358 -3.50 24.43 -23.00
CA ALA A 358 -3.51 25.89 -23.16
C ALA A 358 -2.10 26.51 -23.13
N TYR A 359 -1.13 25.89 -22.44
CA TYR A 359 0.23 26.42 -22.25
C TYR A 359 1.29 25.71 -23.11
N TYR A 360 0.98 24.56 -23.72
CA TYR A 360 1.97 23.73 -24.41
C TYR A 360 1.44 23.04 -25.66
N TRP A 361 2.01 23.39 -26.83
CA TRP A 361 1.77 22.74 -28.12
C TRP A 361 3.08 22.13 -28.64
N ALA A 362 3.06 20.90 -29.12
CA ALA A 362 4.26 20.15 -29.47
C ALA A 362 4.24 19.62 -30.91
N GLN A 363 5.43 19.42 -31.45
CA GLN A 363 5.62 18.77 -32.74
C GLN A 363 5.26 17.28 -32.71
N LYS A 364 4.42 16.85 -33.66
CA LYS A 364 4.05 15.45 -33.88
C LYS A 364 4.21 15.07 -35.36
N PRO A 365 4.58 13.81 -35.69
CA PRO A 365 4.71 13.34 -37.07
C PRO A 365 3.38 13.42 -37.83
N SER A 366 3.42 13.88 -39.08
CA SER A 366 2.22 14.04 -39.93
C SER A 366 1.52 12.70 -40.30
N SER A 367 2.16 11.54 -40.07
CA SER A 367 1.57 10.20 -40.28
C SER A 367 0.47 9.81 -39.28
N GLN A 368 0.16 10.66 -38.30
CA GLN A 368 -0.87 10.45 -37.27
C GLN A 368 -2.16 11.28 -37.51
N LEU A 369 -2.41 11.72 -38.75
CA LEU A 369 -3.57 12.55 -39.08
C LEU A 369 -4.79 11.72 -39.52
N HIS A 370 -5.76 11.52 -38.63
CA HIS A 370 -7.18 11.40 -39.03
C HIS A 370 -7.86 12.78 -38.86
N PRO A 371 -8.61 13.28 -39.85
CA PRO A 371 -9.25 14.59 -39.76
C PRO A 371 -10.52 14.54 -38.91
N ALA A 372 -10.65 15.52 -38.01
CA ALA A 372 -11.88 15.78 -37.25
C ALA A 372 -12.84 16.62 -38.10
N THR A 373 -14.10 16.18 -38.20
CA THR A 373 -15.22 16.98 -38.70
C THR A 373 -16.44 16.78 -37.79
N PHE A 374 -16.97 17.87 -37.25
CA PHE A 374 -18.33 18.04 -36.72
C PHE A 374 -19.12 18.96 -37.68
N PRO A 375 -20.46 19.11 -37.58
CA PRO A 375 -21.54 18.13 -37.59
C PRO A 375 -22.58 18.46 -38.71
N ASN A 376 -23.41 17.50 -39.18
CA ASN A 376 -24.80 17.83 -39.57
C ASN A 376 -25.76 16.64 -39.78
N LEU A 377 -27.02 17.01 -39.60
CA LEU A 377 -28.32 16.31 -39.56
C LEU A 377 -28.76 15.48 -40.80
N LEU A 378 -29.69 14.55 -40.51
CA LEU A 378 -30.82 13.97 -41.30
C LEU A 378 -30.67 12.62 -42.05
N LYS A 379 -31.56 11.69 -41.64
CA LYS A 379 -32.37 10.69 -42.39
C LYS A 379 -31.68 9.66 -43.32
N HIS A 380 -31.86 8.37 -43.06
CA HIS A 380 -32.99 7.55 -43.57
C HIS A 380 -32.84 6.04 -43.21
N HIS A 381 -34.02 5.42 -43.05
CA HIS A 381 -34.34 3.99 -42.96
C HIS A 381 -33.58 3.05 -43.92
N SER A 382 -33.34 1.79 -43.52
CA SER A 382 -34.17 0.63 -43.93
C SER A 382 -33.59 -0.73 -43.50
N SER A 383 -34.53 -1.66 -43.30
CA SER A 383 -34.46 -3.06 -42.85
C SER A 383 -33.53 -4.00 -43.63
N ILE A 384 -33.26 -5.20 -43.07
CA ILE A 384 -33.65 -6.52 -43.63
C ILE A 384 -33.32 -7.66 -42.64
N ARG A 385 -34.11 -8.74 -42.79
CA ARG A 385 -34.37 -9.90 -41.93
C ARG A 385 -33.33 -11.04 -42.02
N MET A 386 -33.34 -11.83 -40.94
CA MET A 386 -33.19 -13.30 -40.79
C MET A 386 -32.70 -14.14 -41.98
N SER A 387 -31.83 -15.12 -41.67
CA SER A 387 -32.14 -16.55 -41.87
C SER A 387 -31.16 -17.48 -41.14
N THR A 388 -31.75 -18.56 -40.61
CA THR A 388 -31.16 -19.72 -39.94
C THR A 388 -30.57 -20.72 -40.93
N GLN A 389 -29.61 -21.54 -40.50
CA GLN A 389 -29.54 -22.95 -40.92
C GLN A 389 -28.66 -23.81 -39.99
N THR A 390 -29.23 -24.96 -39.63
CA THR A 390 -28.72 -26.07 -38.83
C THR A 390 -27.98 -27.07 -39.72
N ALA A 391 -26.95 -27.74 -39.17
CA ALA A 391 -26.54 -29.06 -39.66
C ALA A 391 -25.86 -29.88 -38.55
N THR A 392 -26.51 -31.00 -38.23
CA THR A 392 -26.05 -32.12 -37.41
C THR A 392 -25.03 -33.00 -38.13
N GLN A 393 -24.10 -33.63 -37.41
CA GLN A 393 -23.65 -35.00 -37.70
C GLN A 393 -22.98 -35.68 -36.50
N ALA A 394 -23.06 -37.00 -36.49
CA ALA A 394 -23.06 -37.85 -35.31
C ALA A 394 -21.88 -38.84 -35.25
N ALA A 395 -21.66 -39.32 -34.01
CA ALA A 395 -21.38 -40.70 -33.60
C ALA A 395 -19.98 -41.33 -33.76
N ARG A 396 -19.55 -41.94 -32.64
CA ARG A 396 -18.99 -43.31 -32.41
C ARG A 396 -18.02 -43.22 -31.21
N GLY A 397 -17.94 -44.11 -30.22
CA GLY A 397 -18.52 -45.44 -29.97
C GLY A 397 -17.51 -46.28 -29.16
N ASN A 398 -18.02 -47.21 -28.33
CA ASN A 398 -17.35 -48.30 -27.57
C ASN A 398 -16.58 -47.95 -26.27
N GLY A 399 -16.68 -48.71 -25.17
CA GLY A 399 -17.49 -49.90 -24.87
C GLY A 399 -16.93 -50.71 -23.69
N LYS A 400 -17.82 -51.48 -23.01
CA LYS A 400 -17.59 -52.74 -22.23
C LYS A 400 -16.79 -52.62 -20.90
N ARG A 401 -17.04 -53.35 -19.79
CA ARG A 401 -17.80 -54.57 -19.38
C ARG A 401 -17.91 -54.47 -17.82
N GLY A 402 -19.05 -54.77 -17.16
CA GLY A 402 -19.41 -56.08 -16.57
C GLY A 402 -18.69 -56.38 -15.24
N ARG A 403 -19.23 -56.97 -14.16
CA ARG A 403 -20.51 -57.63 -13.82
C ARG A 403 -20.38 -58.09 -12.33
N GLY A 404 -21.46 -58.12 -11.55
CA GLY A 404 -21.68 -59.19 -10.54
C GLY A 404 -21.72 -58.86 -9.03
N GLY A 405 -22.93 -58.59 -8.51
CA GLY A 405 -23.64 -59.42 -7.51
C GLY A 405 -23.24 -59.48 -6.02
N PRO A 406 -24.19 -59.79 -5.09
CA PRO A 406 -24.20 -59.25 -3.72
C PRO A 406 -24.27 -60.31 -2.59
N ARG A 407 -24.09 -59.88 -1.32
CA ARG A 407 -24.47 -60.49 -0.01
C ARG A 407 -23.96 -59.52 1.10
N GLY A 408 -24.59 -59.19 2.22
CA GLY A 408 -25.63 -59.81 3.06
C GLY A 408 -25.14 -59.85 4.53
N ARG A 409 -26.04 -59.61 5.52
CA ARG A 409 -25.89 -59.55 7.01
C ARG A 409 -25.39 -58.23 7.61
N GLY A 410 -25.92 -57.69 8.71
CA GLY A 410 -26.97 -58.14 9.64
C GLY A 410 -26.55 -57.91 11.11
N GLY A 411 -27.39 -57.20 11.89
CA GLY A 411 -27.40 -57.14 13.37
C GLY A 411 -26.53 -56.03 14.00
N ASN A 412 -26.84 -55.43 15.15
CA ASN A 412 -27.91 -55.66 16.13
C ASN A 412 -27.95 -54.49 17.16
N ARG A 413 -29.16 -54.07 17.53
CA ARG A 413 -29.69 -53.62 18.85
C ARG A 413 -28.83 -52.91 19.92
N GLY A 414 -29.40 -51.84 20.48
CA GLY A 414 -29.27 -51.43 21.88
C GLY A 414 -30.31 -50.35 22.26
N LYS A 415 -31.19 -50.64 23.23
CA LYS A 415 -32.43 -49.91 23.62
C LYS A 415 -32.26 -49.09 24.92
N GLY A 416 -33.14 -48.10 25.09
CA GLY A 416 -33.70 -47.65 26.39
C GLY A 416 -33.44 -46.17 26.69
N SER A 417 -34.35 -45.32 27.14
CA SER A 417 -35.78 -45.38 27.47
C SER A 417 -36.23 -43.93 27.80
N GLY A 418 -37.43 -43.51 27.38
CA GLY A 418 -38.03 -42.20 27.70
C GLY A 418 -38.55 -42.10 29.15
N PRO A 419 -39.30 -41.03 29.50
CA PRO A 419 -40.64 -40.85 28.95
C PRO A 419 -41.02 -39.43 28.49
N GLN A 420 -42.11 -39.42 27.72
CA GLN A 420 -42.76 -38.32 27.01
C GLN A 420 -43.72 -37.50 27.90
N VAL A 421 -44.05 -36.29 27.47
CA VAL A 421 -45.41 -35.72 27.61
C VAL A 421 -45.88 -35.11 26.27
N ALA A 422 -46.85 -35.81 25.69
CA ALA A 422 -48.00 -35.45 24.83
C ALA A 422 -48.01 -34.22 23.89
N SER A 423 -48.15 -34.54 22.59
CA SER A 423 -48.75 -33.82 21.42
C SER A 423 -50.30 -33.70 21.55
N PRO A 424 -51.17 -33.36 20.53
CA PRO A 424 -51.02 -33.12 19.06
C PRO A 424 -51.97 -31.95 18.55
N PRO A 425 -52.44 -31.83 17.26
CA PRO A 425 -52.20 -32.61 16.03
C PRO A 425 -51.92 -31.83 14.72
N ASP A 426 -51.58 -32.64 13.73
CA ASP A 426 -51.18 -32.43 12.33
C ASP A 426 -52.15 -31.68 11.40
N ALA A 427 -51.58 -31.06 10.37
CA ALA A 427 -52.10 -31.16 9.00
C ALA A 427 -50.96 -31.12 7.97
N ARG A 428 -50.76 -32.24 7.26
CA ARG A 428 -49.88 -32.38 6.09
C ARG A 428 -50.60 -31.84 4.84
N ALA A 429 -49.86 -31.19 3.95
CA ALA A 429 -50.09 -31.31 2.51
C ALA A 429 -48.76 -31.12 1.76
N ALA A 430 -48.47 -32.07 0.88
CA ALA A 430 -47.24 -32.23 0.12
C ALA A 430 -47.34 -31.55 -1.25
N VAL A 431 -46.22 -31.09 -1.82
CA VAL A 431 -45.98 -31.18 -3.28
C VAL A 431 -44.50 -31.50 -3.52
N ALA A 432 -44.29 -32.42 -4.47
CA ALA A 432 -43.07 -33.11 -4.80
C ALA A 432 -41.97 -32.23 -5.42
N ALA A 433 -40.73 -32.53 -5.05
CA ALA A 433 -39.54 -32.09 -5.74
C ALA A 433 -39.41 -32.85 -7.08
N THR A 434 -39.32 -32.10 -8.17
CA THR A 434 -38.84 -32.61 -9.45
C THR A 434 -37.45 -32.02 -9.66
N ALA A 435 -36.44 -32.89 -9.62
CA ALA A 435 -35.08 -32.52 -9.98
C ALA A 435 -34.99 -32.27 -11.49
N VAL A 436 -34.40 -31.15 -11.87
CA VAL A 436 -33.95 -30.90 -13.25
C VAL A 436 -32.45 -30.58 -13.21
N ASN A 437 -31.75 -31.19 -14.16
CA ASN A 437 -30.31 -31.39 -14.19
C ASN A 437 -29.51 -30.09 -14.30
N ALA A 438 -28.35 -30.11 -13.63
CA ALA A 438 -27.24 -29.21 -13.86
C ALA A 438 -26.59 -29.52 -15.21
N ASP A 439 -26.93 -28.78 -16.26
CA ASP A 439 -26.07 -28.67 -17.47
C ASP A 439 -26.40 -27.48 -18.40
N GLU A 440 -27.04 -26.42 -17.89
CA GLU A 440 -27.34 -25.19 -18.66
C GLU A 440 -26.85 -23.88 -18.01
N LYS A 441 -25.90 -23.95 -17.06
CA LYS A 441 -25.32 -22.74 -16.43
C LYS A 441 -23.99 -22.27 -17.05
N THR A 442 -23.50 -22.95 -18.08
CA THR A 442 -22.21 -22.65 -18.74
C THR A 442 -22.34 -21.92 -20.08
N LYS A 443 -23.53 -21.46 -20.46
CA LYS A 443 -23.74 -20.68 -21.70
C LYS A 443 -24.42 -19.32 -21.51
N ALA A 444 -24.82 -18.97 -20.27
CA ALA A 444 -25.43 -17.68 -19.95
C ALA A 444 -24.46 -16.67 -19.28
N LEU A 445 -23.17 -17.01 -19.18
CA LEU A 445 -22.10 -16.11 -18.68
C LEU A 445 -21.15 -15.63 -19.80
N SER A 446 -21.44 -15.93 -21.06
CA SER A 446 -20.60 -15.52 -22.21
C SER A 446 -21.30 -14.59 -23.22
N GLU A 447 -22.47 -14.04 -22.90
CA GLU A 447 -23.18 -13.09 -23.79
C GLU A 447 -23.52 -11.74 -23.12
N ALA A 448 -22.91 -11.43 -21.97
CA ALA A 448 -22.86 -10.07 -21.40
C ALA A 448 -21.54 -9.33 -21.71
N GLN A 449 -20.72 -9.87 -22.62
CA GLN A 449 -19.52 -9.24 -23.17
C GLN A 449 -19.62 -9.14 -24.70
N ALA A 450 -20.60 -8.42 -25.21
CA ALA A 450 -20.60 -7.90 -26.59
C ALA A 450 -21.74 -6.90 -26.82
N SER A 451 -21.58 -5.65 -26.36
CA SER A 451 -22.00 -4.43 -27.09
C SER A 451 -21.87 -3.20 -26.19
N GLY A 452 -21.04 -2.24 -26.62
CA GLY A 452 -20.86 -0.95 -25.95
C GLY A 452 -19.44 -0.65 -25.51
N ALA A 453 -18.46 -0.80 -26.40
CA ALA A 453 -17.12 -0.24 -26.19
C ALA A 453 -17.21 1.29 -26.14
N THR A 454 -17.15 1.82 -24.93
CA THR A 454 -16.67 3.17 -24.63
C THR A 454 -15.32 3.01 -23.93
N THR A 455 -14.37 3.85 -24.31
CA THR A 455 -12.96 3.81 -23.89
C THR A 455 -12.82 3.80 -22.37
N ALA A 456 -12.21 2.75 -21.82
CA ALA A 456 -12.04 2.51 -20.39
C ALA A 456 -10.82 3.25 -19.79
N ASP A 457 -10.66 4.54 -20.09
CA ASP A 457 -9.58 5.39 -19.55
C ASP A 457 -10.05 6.41 -18.50
N ASP A 458 -11.36 6.51 -18.20
CA ASP A 458 -11.90 7.54 -17.28
C ASP A 458 -13.02 6.98 -16.36
N ALA A 459 -12.87 5.78 -15.79
CA ALA A 459 -13.86 5.29 -14.81
C ALA A 459 -13.71 6.06 -13.49
N GLU A 460 -14.71 6.87 -13.12
CA GLU A 460 -14.72 7.53 -11.82
C GLU A 460 -14.67 6.48 -10.68
N VAL A 461 -13.80 6.71 -9.70
CA VAL A 461 -13.60 5.83 -8.54
C VAL A 461 -13.99 6.51 -7.25
N CYS A 462 -14.49 5.73 -6.30
CA CYS A 462 -14.84 6.23 -4.98
C CYS A 462 -13.61 6.62 -4.20
N TRP A 463 -13.50 7.87 -3.74
CA TRP A 463 -12.33 8.35 -3.00
C TRP A 463 -12.13 7.67 -1.62
N ILE A 464 -13.14 6.98 -1.08
CA ILE A 464 -13.02 6.22 0.19
C ILE A 464 -12.38 4.86 -0.03
N CYS A 465 -12.85 4.09 -1.03
CA CYS A 465 -12.42 2.70 -1.23
C CYS A 465 -11.60 2.47 -2.50
N ALA A 466 -11.41 3.49 -3.34
CA ALA A 466 -10.74 3.44 -4.64
C ALA A 466 -11.35 2.43 -5.63
N GLU A 467 -12.58 1.96 -5.40
CA GLU A 467 -13.30 1.07 -6.30
C GLU A 467 -14.18 1.88 -7.27
N PRO A 468 -14.37 1.43 -8.52
CA PRO A 468 -15.30 2.03 -9.46
C PRO A 468 -16.73 2.14 -8.90
N PHE A 469 -17.43 3.22 -9.23
CA PHE A 469 -18.83 3.36 -8.82
C PHE A 469 -19.71 2.36 -9.58
N LYS A 470 -20.23 1.36 -8.87
CA LYS A 470 -21.42 0.64 -9.34
C LYS A 470 -22.67 1.53 -9.22
N PHE A 471 -22.82 2.17 -8.06
CA PHE A 471 -23.83 3.20 -7.78
C PHE A 471 -23.17 4.34 -6.98
N TYR A 472 -23.58 5.57 -7.28
CA TYR A 472 -23.21 6.79 -6.57
C TYR A 472 -24.13 6.99 -5.37
N SER A 473 -23.57 7.48 -4.27
CA SER A 473 -24.29 8.03 -3.12
C SER A 473 -24.14 9.54 -3.16
N VAL A 474 -25.23 10.24 -3.45
CA VAL A 474 -25.30 11.71 -3.45
C VAL A 474 -26.15 12.19 -2.28
N SER A 475 -25.85 13.39 -1.80
CA SER A 475 -26.38 13.96 -0.56
C SER A 475 -26.44 15.49 -0.70
N ASP A 476 -26.99 16.24 0.27
CA ASP A 476 -27.29 17.68 0.10
C ASP A 476 -26.08 18.56 -0.22
N CYS A 477 -24.88 18.09 0.09
CA CYS A 477 -23.61 18.75 -0.17
C CYS A 477 -22.99 18.36 -1.51
N ASP A 478 -23.69 17.55 -2.33
CA ASP A 478 -23.30 17.04 -3.65
C ASP A 478 -21.96 16.29 -3.76
N HIS A 479 -21.26 16.07 -2.65
CA HIS A 479 -20.09 15.21 -2.61
C HIS A 479 -20.49 13.74 -2.75
N ARG A 480 -19.84 13.03 -3.67
CA ARG A 480 -20.17 11.66 -4.04
C ARG A 480 -19.24 10.64 -3.41
N THR A 481 -19.82 9.50 -3.02
CA THR A 481 -19.13 8.30 -2.54
C THR A 481 -19.82 7.06 -3.12
N CYS A 482 -19.17 5.90 -3.17
CA CYS A 482 -19.89 4.71 -3.64
C CYS A 482 -20.95 4.27 -2.62
N HIS A 483 -22.01 3.64 -3.12
CA HIS A 483 -23.08 3.12 -2.30
C HIS A 483 -22.61 2.16 -1.19
N ILE A 484 -21.57 1.35 -1.42
CA ILE A 484 -21.01 0.43 -0.41
C ILE A 484 -20.38 1.21 0.75
N CYS A 485 -19.60 2.26 0.46
CA CYS A 485 -18.98 3.07 1.51
C CYS A 485 -20.02 3.86 2.30
N ALA A 486 -20.99 4.47 1.61
CA ALA A 486 -22.11 5.14 2.25
C ALA A 486 -22.93 4.17 3.13
N LEU A 487 -23.17 2.94 2.64
CA LEU A 487 -23.85 1.89 3.40
C LEU A 487 -23.04 1.47 4.63
N ARG A 488 -21.73 1.25 4.52
CA ARG A 488 -20.86 0.90 5.65
C ARG A 488 -20.89 1.97 6.72
N LEU A 489 -20.75 3.25 6.36
CA LEU A 489 -20.77 4.37 7.30
C LEU A 489 -22.07 4.42 8.10
N ARG A 490 -23.21 4.28 7.41
CA ARG A 490 -24.53 4.34 8.05
C ARG A 490 -24.86 3.07 8.83
N ALA A 491 -24.62 1.90 8.25
CA ALA A 491 -25.02 0.62 8.83
C ALA A 491 -24.08 0.13 9.93
N LEU A 492 -22.76 0.25 9.74
CA LEU A 492 -21.76 -0.34 10.63
C LEU A 492 -21.18 0.68 11.61
N TYR A 493 -20.90 1.90 11.14
CA TYR A 493 -20.28 2.96 11.96
C TYR A 493 -21.29 3.92 12.58
N LYS A 494 -22.56 3.89 12.16
CA LYS A 494 -23.61 4.81 12.60
C LYS A 494 -23.24 6.28 12.39
N LYS A 495 -22.48 6.58 11.33
CA LYS A 495 -22.09 7.93 10.94
C LYS A 495 -22.90 8.37 9.72
N THR A 496 -23.44 9.57 9.79
CA THR A 496 -24.24 10.19 8.72
C THR A 496 -23.56 11.41 8.12
N ASP A 497 -22.36 11.79 8.56
CA ASP A 497 -21.67 12.97 8.04
C ASP A 497 -21.02 12.68 6.68
N CYS A 498 -21.02 13.68 5.80
CA CYS A 498 -20.26 13.61 4.56
C CYS A 498 -18.78 13.45 4.90
N THR A 499 -18.14 12.42 4.35
CA THR A 499 -16.73 12.15 4.64
C THR A 499 -15.81 13.24 4.10
N PHE A 500 -16.24 13.99 3.08
CA PHE A 500 -15.47 15.04 2.44
C PHE A 500 -15.57 16.36 3.21
N CYS A 501 -16.76 16.97 3.26
CA CYS A 501 -16.97 18.29 3.86
C CYS A 501 -17.46 18.28 5.32
N LYS A 502 -17.74 17.10 5.89
CA LYS A 502 -18.28 16.90 7.25
C LYS A 502 -19.69 17.43 7.51
N THR A 503 -20.38 17.94 6.49
CA THR A 503 -21.80 18.31 6.61
C THR A 503 -22.65 17.09 6.97
N PRO A 504 -23.51 17.15 8.01
CA PRO A 504 -24.43 16.07 8.35
C PRO A 504 -25.35 15.73 7.18
N GLN A 505 -25.38 14.46 6.78
CA GLN A 505 -26.25 13.96 5.71
C GLN A 505 -27.36 13.11 6.33
N PRO A 506 -28.50 13.67 6.76
CA PRO A 506 -29.59 12.85 7.29
C PRO A 506 -30.12 11.88 6.23
N THR A 507 -30.01 12.25 4.96
CA THR A 507 -30.50 11.48 3.81
C THR A 507 -29.43 11.39 2.72
N VAL A 508 -29.34 10.24 2.06
CA VAL A 508 -28.59 10.03 0.81
C VAL A 508 -29.47 9.36 -0.24
N ILE A 509 -29.14 9.60 -1.50
CA ILE A 509 -29.77 8.97 -2.64
C ILE A 509 -28.73 8.13 -3.36
N PHE A 510 -29.06 6.86 -3.57
CA PHE A 510 -28.27 5.96 -4.40
C PHE A 510 -28.80 6.05 -5.83
N THR A 511 -27.93 6.45 -6.75
CA THR A 511 -28.23 6.69 -8.17
C THR A 511 -27.16 6.10 -9.08
N THR A 512 -27.50 5.81 -10.33
CA THR A 512 -26.53 5.49 -11.39
C THR A 512 -25.97 6.74 -12.07
N SER A 513 -26.56 7.91 -11.83
CA SER A 513 -26.15 9.16 -12.46
C SER A 513 -24.88 9.72 -11.82
N PRO A 514 -23.80 9.94 -12.61
CA PRO A 514 -22.57 10.56 -12.10
C PRO A 514 -22.76 12.05 -11.78
N ASP A 515 -23.69 12.73 -12.45
CA ASP A 515 -23.77 14.20 -12.43
C ASP A 515 -25.04 14.77 -11.78
N ALA A 516 -26.08 13.96 -11.56
CA ALA A 516 -27.36 14.46 -11.06
C ALA A 516 -27.25 14.99 -9.61
N GLU A 517 -27.46 16.30 -9.44
CA GLU A 517 -27.42 16.97 -8.14
C GLU A 517 -28.50 16.45 -7.20
N PHE A 518 -28.26 16.47 -5.89
CA PHE A 518 -29.22 16.02 -4.89
C PHE A 518 -30.56 16.75 -4.99
N LEU A 519 -30.53 18.06 -5.27
CA LEU A 519 -31.74 18.89 -5.41
C LEU A 519 -32.59 18.53 -6.64
N SER A 520 -32.03 17.80 -7.61
CA SER A 520 -32.81 17.30 -8.76
C SER A 520 -33.75 16.16 -8.39
N TYR A 521 -33.54 15.55 -7.22
CA TYR A 521 -34.38 14.50 -6.69
C TYR A 521 -35.37 15.05 -5.68
N THR A 522 -36.53 14.39 -5.61
CA THR A 522 -37.53 14.60 -4.57
C THR A 522 -37.59 13.34 -3.69
N PRO A 523 -36.79 13.25 -2.61
CA PRO A 523 -36.71 12.03 -1.78
C PRO A 523 -38.07 11.48 -1.34
N ASP A 524 -39.01 12.37 -0.99
CA ASP A 524 -40.35 11.97 -0.54
C ASP A 524 -41.17 11.26 -1.62
N SER A 525 -40.86 11.46 -2.90
CA SER A 525 -41.52 10.79 -4.02
C SER A 525 -40.81 9.51 -4.46
N ILE A 526 -39.63 9.17 -3.92
CA ILE A 526 -38.90 7.95 -4.25
C ILE A 526 -39.51 6.79 -3.43
N PRO A 527 -40.16 5.80 -4.08
CA PRO A 527 -40.86 4.73 -3.36
C PRO A 527 -39.91 3.71 -2.73
N TYR A 528 -38.68 3.60 -3.23
CA TYR A 528 -37.67 2.66 -2.76
C TYR A 528 -36.76 3.35 -1.73
N LYS A 529 -36.96 3.08 -0.43
CA LYS A 529 -36.12 3.60 0.65
C LYS A 529 -35.89 2.65 1.82
N ASP A 530 -34.77 2.81 2.51
CA ASP A 530 -34.54 2.34 3.88
C ASP A 530 -34.59 3.55 4.82
N SER A 531 -35.75 3.75 5.46
CA SER A 531 -35.96 4.89 6.36
C SER A 531 -35.08 4.86 7.60
N LYS A 532 -34.59 3.68 8.02
CA LYS A 532 -33.75 3.54 9.23
C LYS A 532 -32.34 4.03 8.98
N LEU A 533 -31.83 3.80 7.77
CA LEU A 533 -30.51 4.25 7.36
C LEU A 533 -30.55 5.61 6.65
N GLY A 534 -31.72 6.13 6.30
CA GLY A 534 -31.88 7.38 5.57
C GLY A 534 -31.34 7.25 4.14
N ILE A 535 -31.60 6.12 3.49
CA ILE A 535 -31.12 5.81 2.13
C ILE A 535 -32.34 5.70 1.20
N PHE A 536 -32.31 6.42 0.09
CA PHE A 536 -33.30 6.32 -0.99
C PHE A 536 -32.61 5.74 -2.21
N PHE A 537 -33.35 4.97 -3.01
CA PHE A 537 -32.84 4.25 -4.16
C PHE A 537 -33.63 4.64 -5.40
N GLU A 538 -32.93 4.99 -6.46
CA GLU A 538 -33.57 5.35 -7.73
C GLU A 538 -34.40 4.18 -8.32
N THR A 539 -33.95 2.94 -8.12
CA THR A 539 -34.64 1.75 -8.61
C THR A 539 -34.78 0.67 -7.54
N GLN A 540 -35.75 -0.22 -7.72
CA GLN A 540 -35.95 -1.40 -6.85
C GLN A 540 -34.73 -2.33 -6.86
N ALA A 541 -34.12 -2.58 -8.02
CA ALA A 541 -32.96 -3.46 -8.14
C ALA A 541 -31.77 -2.95 -7.30
N MET A 542 -31.52 -1.63 -7.31
CA MET A 542 -30.47 -1.02 -6.49
C MET A 542 -30.72 -1.21 -5.00
N MET A 543 -31.98 -1.10 -4.56
CA MET A 543 -32.35 -1.39 -3.18
C MET A 543 -32.05 -2.85 -2.84
N GLU A 544 -32.52 -3.81 -3.64
CA GLU A 544 -32.35 -5.24 -3.38
C GLU A 544 -30.87 -5.62 -3.29
N GLU A 545 -30.07 -5.18 -4.27
CA GLU A 545 -28.62 -5.43 -4.32
C GLU A 545 -27.83 -4.75 -3.20
N THR A 546 -28.30 -3.61 -2.69
CA THR A 546 -27.64 -2.92 -1.57
C THR A 546 -28.03 -3.57 -0.24
N LEU A 547 -29.32 -3.79 -0.03
CA LEU A 547 -29.85 -4.25 1.25
C LEU A 547 -29.55 -5.73 1.51
N ILE A 548 -29.30 -6.54 0.47
CA ILE A 548 -28.82 -7.91 0.65
C ILE A 548 -27.49 -7.93 1.41
N LEU A 549 -26.60 -6.94 1.23
CA LEU A 549 -25.32 -6.86 1.95
C LEU A 549 -25.48 -6.76 3.47
N LEU A 550 -26.64 -6.27 3.95
CA LEU A 550 -26.98 -6.14 5.37
C LEU A 550 -27.51 -7.43 5.99
N ARG A 551 -27.78 -8.46 5.18
CA ARG A 551 -28.23 -9.77 5.68
C ARG A 551 -27.05 -10.57 6.21
N PHE A 552 -27.34 -11.62 6.97
CA PHE A 552 -26.33 -12.55 7.48
C PHE A 552 -25.94 -13.58 6.41
N ASN A 553 -25.42 -13.08 5.29
CA ASN A 553 -24.91 -13.91 4.20
C ASN A 553 -23.67 -14.70 4.63
N CYS A 554 -23.56 -15.94 4.16
CA CYS A 554 -22.38 -16.78 4.34
C CYS A 554 -21.12 -16.10 3.76
N PRO A 555 -19.98 -16.10 4.47
CA PRO A 555 -18.74 -15.56 3.91
C PRO A 555 -18.07 -16.46 2.86
N ASP A 556 -18.52 -17.70 2.70
CA ASP A 556 -18.03 -18.56 1.63
C ASP A 556 -18.63 -18.09 0.30
N SER A 557 -17.78 -17.63 -0.64
CA SER A 557 -18.21 -17.05 -1.91
C SER A 557 -18.95 -18.02 -2.83
N SER A 558 -18.90 -19.32 -2.55
CA SER A 558 -19.64 -20.36 -3.29
C SER A 558 -20.99 -20.71 -2.64
N CYS A 559 -21.36 -20.02 -1.56
CA CYS A 559 -22.54 -20.32 -0.75
C CYS A 559 -23.56 -19.17 -0.72
N ASP A 560 -24.76 -19.44 -1.23
CA ASP A 560 -25.85 -18.46 -1.26
C ASP A 560 -26.71 -18.45 0.03
N TYR A 561 -26.21 -19.04 1.12
CA TYR A 561 -26.98 -19.15 2.36
C TYR A 561 -27.08 -17.82 3.10
N ILE A 562 -28.29 -17.50 3.57
CA ILE A 562 -28.59 -16.31 4.36
C ILE A 562 -29.20 -16.74 5.69
N GLY A 563 -28.50 -16.46 6.79
CA GLY A 563 -28.95 -16.79 8.13
C GLY A 563 -29.95 -15.76 8.69
N ALA A 564 -30.75 -16.19 9.67
CA ALA A 564 -31.60 -15.27 10.44
C ALA A 564 -30.79 -14.40 11.44
N GLY A 565 -29.55 -14.79 11.73
CA GLY A 565 -28.67 -14.12 12.67
C GLY A 565 -27.30 -14.82 12.77
N TRP A 566 -26.41 -14.26 13.57
CA TRP A 566 -25.08 -14.82 13.80
C TRP A 566 -25.08 -16.27 14.33
N GLY A 567 -26.06 -16.64 15.15
CA GLY A 567 -26.18 -18.02 15.67
C GLY A 567 -26.43 -19.03 14.56
N ASP A 568 -27.36 -18.72 13.67
CA ASP A 568 -27.72 -19.52 12.50
C ASP A 568 -26.55 -19.63 11.52
N LEU A 569 -25.90 -18.50 11.23
CA LEU A 569 -24.72 -18.44 10.37
C LEU A 569 -23.55 -19.29 10.92
N LYS A 570 -23.30 -19.24 12.23
CA LYS A 570 -22.27 -20.09 12.86
C LYS A 570 -22.58 -21.58 12.76
N LEU A 571 -23.84 -21.97 12.95
CA LEU A 571 -24.28 -23.36 12.79
C LEU A 571 -24.12 -23.83 11.35
N HIS A 572 -24.56 -23.01 10.40
CA HIS A 572 -24.43 -23.27 8.97
C HIS A 572 -22.97 -23.44 8.55
N VAL A 573 -22.10 -22.48 8.86
CA VAL A 573 -20.68 -22.51 8.48
C VAL A 573 -19.98 -23.74 9.05
N ARG A 574 -20.29 -24.11 10.29
CA ARG A 574 -19.75 -25.33 10.92
C ARG A 574 -20.28 -26.61 10.26
N GLY A 575 -21.57 -26.67 9.96
CA GLY A 575 -22.20 -27.88 9.43
C GLY A 575 -21.91 -28.13 7.95
N VAL A 576 -21.87 -27.06 7.14
CA VAL A 576 -21.75 -27.14 5.67
C VAL A 576 -20.31 -26.99 5.22
N HIS A 577 -19.60 -26.00 5.75
CA HIS A 577 -18.23 -25.68 5.31
C HIS A 577 -17.16 -26.32 6.20
N GLY A 578 -17.52 -26.90 7.35
CA GLY A 578 -16.56 -27.42 8.32
C GLY A 578 -15.63 -26.35 8.91
N LYS A 579 -16.00 -25.06 8.75
CA LYS A 579 -15.23 -23.91 9.23
C LYS A 579 -15.92 -23.27 10.44
N MET A 580 -15.31 -22.25 11.02
CA MET A 580 -15.83 -21.55 12.19
C MET A 580 -15.61 -20.04 12.05
N LEU A 581 -16.50 -19.26 12.66
CA LEU A 581 -16.35 -17.81 12.80
C LEU A 581 -15.82 -17.46 14.20
N CYS A 582 -15.01 -16.42 14.29
CA CYS A 582 -14.52 -15.88 15.55
C CYS A 582 -15.56 -14.97 16.22
N ASP A 583 -15.88 -15.23 17.49
CA ASP A 583 -16.87 -14.43 18.24
C ASP A 583 -16.39 -13.01 18.56
N VAL A 584 -15.08 -12.79 18.69
CA VAL A 584 -14.52 -11.45 18.90
C VAL A 584 -14.62 -10.64 17.61
N CYS A 585 -14.18 -11.21 16.47
CA CYS A 585 -14.35 -10.58 15.16
C CYS A 585 -15.81 -10.22 14.87
N ILE A 586 -16.75 -11.15 15.07
CA ILE A 586 -18.19 -10.92 14.85
C ILE A 586 -18.71 -9.71 15.62
N ARG A 587 -18.23 -9.48 16.85
CA ARG A 587 -18.73 -8.40 17.70
C ARG A 587 -18.12 -7.05 17.36
N PHE A 588 -16.82 -7.03 17.08
CA PHE A 588 -16.04 -5.80 17.07
C PHE A 588 -15.61 -5.37 15.66
N LYS A 589 -15.40 -6.30 14.72
CA LYS A 589 -15.01 -5.97 13.34
C LYS A 589 -16.18 -5.31 12.60
N LYS A 590 -15.99 -4.09 12.13
CA LYS A 590 -17.01 -3.29 11.41
C LYS A 590 -17.04 -3.64 9.92
N VAL A 591 -17.39 -4.89 9.61
CA VAL A 591 -17.56 -5.38 8.23
C VAL A 591 -18.89 -6.14 8.10
N PHE A 592 -19.39 -6.31 6.87
CA PHE A 592 -20.59 -7.11 6.62
C PHE A 592 -20.34 -8.60 6.91
N SER A 593 -21.40 -9.38 7.10
CA SER A 593 -21.23 -10.79 7.50
C SER A 593 -20.43 -11.59 6.48
N HIS A 594 -20.65 -11.37 5.18
CA HIS A 594 -19.96 -12.07 4.09
C HIS A 594 -18.46 -11.70 3.97
N GLU A 595 -18.01 -10.67 4.68
CA GLU A 595 -16.62 -10.21 4.67
C GLU A 595 -15.82 -10.77 5.88
N HIS A 596 -16.43 -11.65 6.67
CA HIS A 596 -15.78 -12.29 7.80
C HIS A 596 -14.94 -13.50 7.38
N ALA A 597 -13.74 -13.59 7.93
CA ALA A 597 -12.85 -14.73 7.74
C ALA A 597 -13.47 -16.03 8.29
N LEU A 598 -13.28 -17.13 7.57
CA LEU A 598 -13.71 -18.46 7.97
C LEU A 598 -12.50 -19.31 8.37
N TYR A 599 -12.46 -19.72 9.63
CA TYR A 599 -11.32 -20.44 10.19
C TYR A 599 -11.54 -21.95 10.19
N ALA A 600 -10.51 -22.72 9.84
CA ALA A 600 -10.52 -24.16 10.08
C ALA A 600 -10.57 -24.44 11.60
N PRO A 601 -11.19 -25.55 12.06
CA PRO A 601 -11.39 -25.80 13.49
C PRO A 601 -10.09 -25.89 14.31
N ASN A 602 -8.99 -26.30 13.69
CA ASN A 602 -7.65 -26.35 14.27
C ASN A 602 -6.91 -25.00 14.23
N VAL A 603 -7.37 -24.03 13.43
CA VAL A 603 -6.76 -22.70 13.29
C VAL A 603 -7.43 -21.69 14.21
N LEU A 604 -8.74 -21.79 14.43
CA LEU A 604 -9.46 -20.81 15.26
C LEU A 604 -8.90 -20.67 16.70
N PRO A 605 -8.48 -21.74 17.41
CA PRO A 605 -7.86 -21.59 18.72
C PRO A 605 -6.50 -20.86 18.71
N LEU A 606 -5.84 -20.78 17.56
CA LEU A 606 -4.62 -19.99 17.38
C LEU A 606 -4.94 -18.53 17.10
N HIS A 607 -6.00 -18.27 16.33
CA HIS A 607 -6.56 -16.91 16.12
C HIS A 607 -7.13 -16.32 17.41
N LEU A 608 -7.79 -17.16 18.24
CA LEU A 608 -8.46 -16.78 19.49
C LEU A 608 -7.88 -17.60 20.67
N PRO A 609 -6.74 -17.16 21.24
CA PRO A 609 -6.00 -17.90 22.27
C PRO A 609 -6.74 -18.17 23.59
N SER A 610 -7.88 -17.50 23.83
CA SER A 610 -8.74 -17.78 24.99
C SER A 610 -9.46 -19.13 24.89
N MET A 611 -9.54 -19.72 23.68
CA MET A 611 -10.11 -21.05 23.52
C MET A 611 -9.13 -22.15 23.95
N PRO A 612 -9.61 -23.19 24.65
CA PRO A 612 -8.78 -24.32 25.05
C PRO A 612 -8.27 -25.09 23.82
N HIS A 613 -6.94 -25.20 23.70
CA HIS A 613 -6.27 -25.94 22.63
C HIS A 613 -5.79 -27.31 23.13
N ARG A 614 -6.05 -28.39 22.38
CA ARG A 614 -5.38 -29.70 22.58
C ARG A 614 -3.99 -29.65 21.96
N SER A 615 -2.97 -29.41 22.78
CA SER A 615 -1.52 -29.41 22.47
C SER A 615 -1.14 -29.83 21.04
N GLN A 616 -1.32 -28.93 20.05
CA GLN A 616 -0.67 -29.11 18.76
C GLN A 616 0.78 -28.66 18.87
N LYS A 617 1.68 -29.53 18.40
CA LYS A 617 3.13 -29.30 18.41
C LYS A 617 3.63 -28.42 17.26
N SER A 618 2.75 -27.93 16.38
CA SER A 618 3.17 -27.17 15.18
C SER A 618 2.27 -25.96 14.93
N MET A 619 2.87 -24.77 14.90
CA MET A 619 2.24 -23.55 14.41
C MET A 619 2.03 -23.67 12.88
N PRO A 620 0.91 -23.16 12.33
CA PRO A 620 0.72 -23.01 10.88
C PRO A 620 1.85 -22.17 10.31
N LYS A 621 2.38 -22.56 9.14
CA LYS A 621 3.39 -21.79 8.40
C LYS A 621 2.80 -20.56 7.70
N GLU A 622 1.50 -20.57 7.46
CA GLU A 622 0.74 -19.49 6.81
C GLU A 622 0.22 -18.50 7.87
N GLN A 623 0.18 -17.22 7.49
CA GLN A 623 -0.35 -16.16 8.36
C GLN A 623 -1.86 -16.36 8.57
N ILE A 624 -2.29 -16.31 9.84
CA ILE A 624 -3.69 -16.43 10.20
C ILE A 624 -4.42 -15.16 9.75
N GLU A 625 -5.43 -15.31 8.89
CA GLU A 625 -6.26 -14.20 8.40
C GLU A 625 -6.85 -13.41 9.58
N GLY A 626 -6.69 -12.09 9.57
CA GLY A 626 -7.14 -11.22 10.67
C GLY A 626 -6.26 -11.25 11.93
N GLY A 627 -5.10 -11.91 11.89
CA GLY A 627 -4.11 -11.91 12.98
C GLY A 627 -4.49 -12.81 14.16
N VAL A 628 -3.89 -12.57 15.31
CA VAL A 628 -4.19 -13.28 16.57
C VAL A 628 -4.71 -12.26 17.57
N HIS A 629 -5.83 -12.55 18.22
CA HIS A 629 -6.40 -11.64 19.21
C HIS A 629 -5.51 -11.57 20.46
N PRO A 630 -5.17 -10.36 20.94
CA PRO A 630 -4.40 -10.18 22.16
C PRO A 630 -5.12 -10.78 23.36
N LEU A 631 -4.38 -11.53 24.17
CA LEU A 631 -4.88 -12.25 25.34
C LEU A 631 -4.40 -11.57 26.61
N CYS A 632 -5.32 -11.23 27.49
CA CYS A 632 -4.98 -10.86 28.86
C CYS A 632 -4.36 -12.06 29.58
N GLN A 633 -3.11 -11.95 30.02
CA GLN A 633 -2.40 -13.03 30.68
C GLN A 633 -3.01 -13.43 32.04
N PHE A 634 -3.73 -12.51 32.70
CA PHE A 634 -4.33 -12.72 34.02
C PHE A 634 -5.75 -13.30 33.93
N CYS A 635 -6.62 -12.66 33.14
CA CYS A 635 -8.02 -13.04 32.98
C CYS A 635 -8.24 -14.12 31.91
N ARG A 636 -7.25 -14.35 31.03
CA ARG A 636 -7.33 -15.28 29.89
C ARG A 636 -8.49 -14.94 28.93
N GLU A 637 -8.86 -13.67 28.89
CA GLU A 637 -9.84 -13.09 27.96
C GLU A 637 -9.14 -12.47 26.75
N CYS A 638 -9.73 -12.62 25.57
CA CYS A 638 -9.21 -12.04 24.33
C CYS A 638 -9.91 -10.73 23.99
N PHE A 639 -9.14 -9.78 23.46
CA PHE A 639 -9.61 -8.46 23.05
C PHE A 639 -9.49 -8.29 21.54
N PHE A 640 -10.24 -7.36 20.95
CA PHE A 640 -10.18 -7.17 19.50
C PHE A 640 -8.87 -6.54 19.05
N SER A 641 -8.31 -5.63 19.85
CA SER A 641 -7.06 -4.91 19.59
C SER A 641 -6.22 -4.72 20.87
N ASP A 642 -4.96 -4.34 20.71
CA ASP A 642 -4.07 -4.05 21.84
C ASP A 642 -4.57 -2.86 22.67
N ASP A 643 -5.23 -1.88 22.04
CA ASP A 643 -5.81 -0.72 22.74
C ASP A 643 -6.87 -1.15 23.76
N GLU A 644 -7.77 -2.07 23.37
CA GLU A 644 -8.79 -2.62 24.26
C GLU A 644 -8.16 -3.46 25.37
N LEU A 645 -7.13 -4.26 25.04
CA LEU A 645 -6.36 -5.00 26.04
C LEU A 645 -5.72 -4.03 27.05
N TYR A 646 -5.07 -2.96 26.60
CA TYR A 646 -4.42 -2.00 27.49
C TYR A 646 -5.42 -1.22 28.35
N SER A 647 -6.61 -0.88 27.82
CA SER A 647 -7.68 -0.30 28.65
C SER A 647 -8.11 -1.28 29.74
N HIS A 648 -8.32 -2.54 29.38
CA HIS A 648 -8.64 -3.60 30.34
C HIS A 648 -7.52 -3.78 31.37
N MET A 649 -6.25 -3.78 30.95
CA MET A 649 -5.08 -3.88 31.85
C MET A 649 -5.07 -2.76 32.88
N ARG A 650 -5.29 -1.50 32.47
CA ARG A 650 -5.32 -0.36 33.39
C ARG A 650 -6.52 -0.37 34.36
N GLU A 651 -7.64 -0.91 33.93
CA GLU A 651 -8.89 -0.89 34.71
C GLU A 651 -9.04 -2.09 35.66
N ARG A 652 -8.42 -3.23 35.33
CA ARG A 652 -8.62 -4.50 36.03
C ARG A 652 -7.37 -5.07 36.68
N HIS A 653 -6.20 -4.48 36.42
CA HIS A 653 -4.91 -4.93 36.94
C HIS A 653 -4.10 -3.75 37.47
N GLU A 654 -3.19 -4.05 38.39
CA GLU A 654 -2.40 -3.01 39.05
C GLU A 654 -1.17 -2.66 38.22
N GLU A 655 -1.04 -1.37 37.91
CA GLU A 655 0.14 -0.85 37.22
C GLU A 655 1.31 -0.74 38.20
N CYS A 656 2.47 -1.26 37.80
CA CYS A 656 3.70 -1.17 38.57
C CYS A 656 4.19 0.27 38.70
N PHE A 657 3.88 0.90 39.83
CA PHE A 657 4.30 2.27 40.11
C PHE A 657 5.83 2.44 40.17
N VAL A 658 6.56 1.39 40.56
CA VAL A 658 8.03 1.38 40.54
C VAL A 658 8.55 1.33 39.11
N CYS A 659 7.99 0.47 38.27
CA CYS A 659 8.34 0.34 36.85
C CYS A 659 8.04 1.65 36.11
N LYS A 660 6.85 2.21 36.32
CA LYS A 660 6.44 3.51 35.78
C LYS A 660 7.38 4.64 36.18
N ARG A 661 7.82 4.67 37.46
CA ARG A 661 8.80 5.63 37.96
C ARG A 661 10.18 5.47 37.32
N ASN A 662 10.53 4.25 36.92
CA ASN A 662 11.75 3.93 36.17
C ASN A 662 11.55 3.97 34.64
N GLU A 663 10.49 4.63 34.17
CA GLU A 663 10.13 4.77 32.74
C GLU A 663 9.84 3.45 32.00
N VAL A 664 9.68 2.35 32.73
CA VAL A 664 9.22 1.07 32.20
C VAL A 664 7.69 1.06 32.21
N ARG A 665 7.09 1.31 31.04
CA ARG A 665 5.63 1.36 30.85
C ARG A 665 5.03 -0.03 30.68
N ASP A 666 3.71 -0.09 30.86
CA ASP A 666 2.86 -1.26 30.58
C ASP A 666 3.23 -2.54 31.35
N GLN A 667 3.78 -2.37 32.56
CA GLN A 667 3.96 -3.45 33.51
C GLN A 667 2.77 -3.51 34.45
N TYR A 668 1.96 -4.56 34.28
CA TYR A 668 0.77 -4.82 35.08
C TYR A 668 0.95 -6.09 35.90
N PHE A 669 0.29 -6.12 37.06
CA PHE A 669 0.23 -7.26 37.96
C PHE A 669 -1.23 -7.58 38.26
N LYS A 670 -1.50 -8.84 38.59
CA LYS A 670 -2.88 -9.34 38.76
C LYS A 670 -3.70 -8.47 39.73
N ASP A 671 -3.11 -8.13 40.87
CA ASP A 671 -3.63 -7.28 41.93
C ASP A 671 -2.44 -6.74 42.77
N TYR A 672 -2.73 -5.90 43.77
CA TYR A 672 -1.69 -5.19 44.55
C TYR A 672 -0.82 -6.14 45.37
N GLU A 673 -1.33 -7.30 45.79
CA GLU A 673 -0.56 -8.29 46.56
C GLU A 673 0.45 -9.04 45.67
N HIS A 674 0.26 -9.01 44.35
CA HIS A 674 1.16 -9.60 43.38
C HIS A 674 2.14 -8.59 42.77
N LEU A 675 1.98 -7.29 43.08
CA LEU A 675 2.86 -6.18 42.69
C LEU A 675 4.15 -6.17 43.51
#